data_AF-A0A928KHN9-F1
#
_entry.id   AF-A0A928KHN9-F1
#
_cell.length_a   1.000
_cell.length_b   1.000
_cell.length_c   1.000
_cell.angle_alpha   90.00
_cell.angle_beta   90.00
_cell.angle_gamma   90.00
#
_symmetry.space_group_name_H-M   'P 1'
#
loop_
_entity.id
_entity.type
_entity.pdbx_description
1 polymer ?
#
loop_
_entity_poly.entity_id
_entity_poly.type
_entity_poly.pdbx_seq_one_letter_code
_entity_poly.pdbx_strand_id
1 'polypeptide(L)'
;MQKNDEIILDIIDVTNEGNGVGKSDGMAVFVPLTAVGDKAKVKILKVKKNYAFGKALEIITPSPDRIIPDCPVFNQCGGCVYRHISYEAELKLKSNKVYEVIKRIGGVDLAPQPILYGEDTDRYRNKAQFPICLSGKAGFYAFHSHRIVPCGDCKLQPLEFGEIVEICEKWIAKNKISIYNEDNSKGLLRHIYIRKAEQTGEIMLTLVINDDDLPFEDELITELKNALGESLKSLQININKQNTNVILGDKCKTLYGESYITDILCDVKVRLSALSFYQVNRTMAEKLYKKASEYAKPKNKNILDLYCGAGTIGLSMARQAKSVIGVEIIPEAVKDAEYNARLNGIENARFICADAAKAAEELAKENIKTDVVIVDPPRKGCSAELIDTIANKFSPERVVYVSCDPATLARDIKIFGEMGYELVEYTPCDLFPRTSHIETVVCLSRKKGDECSNETEMISDEKSRYKSWSNLKKQMNDLLCDSLKDKISYFYTSYHEVHNAYGRATINYNKKELVSFSWVEMYAQEREVSQLYHKGKKVSYGELEKEKWMPECKLCDADFINSLTSYLKTDITTSLNSDNYLLRVFAYMDRRVGKRTLIKIKDEVEKLPEWVKQFYQIRCKADEIVFPSKRITV
;
A
#
# COMPACT_ATOMS: atom_id res chain seq x y z
N MET A 1 32.75 5.46 10.43
CA MET A 1 32.54 4.71 9.16
C MET A 1 32.53 5.63 7.93
N GLN A 2 33.30 5.29 6.90
CA GLN A 2 33.40 5.98 5.60
C GLN A 2 33.25 5.00 4.43
N LYS A 3 33.09 5.53 3.20
CA LYS A 3 33.03 4.71 1.99
C LYS A 3 34.38 4.03 1.74
N ASN A 4 34.33 2.76 1.35
CA ASN A 4 35.44 1.83 1.13
C ASN A 4 36.10 1.26 2.40
N ASP A 5 35.67 1.65 3.59
CA ASP A 5 36.09 0.99 4.82
C ASP A 5 35.76 -0.52 4.76
N GLU A 6 36.66 -1.34 5.30
CA GLU A 6 36.42 -2.76 5.53
C GLU A 6 36.21 -2.99 7.02
N ILE A 7 35.03 -3.48 7.38
CA ILE A 7 34.65 -3.74 8.76
C ILE A 7 34.29 -5.22 8.95
N ILE A 8 34.46 -5.72 10.18
CA ILE A 8 33.89 -7.00 10.58
C ILE A 8 32.51 -6.73 11.16
N LEU A 9 31.51 -7.46 10.67
CA LEU A 9 30.12 -7.23 11.02
C LEU A 9 29.42 -8.56 11.32
N ASP A 10 28.76 -8.63 12.47
CA ASP A 10 27.81 -9.70 12.78
C ASP A 10 26.44 -9.35 12.18
N ILE A 11 25.88 -10.30 11.42
CA ILE A 11 24.57 -10.16 10.78
C ILE A 11 23.51 -10.70 11.74
N ILE A 12 22.66 -9.81 12.24
CA ILE A 12 21.73 -10.08 13.33
C ILE A 12 20.26 -10.11 12.89
N ASP A 13 19.95 -9.56 11.72
CA ASP A 13 18.58 -9.46 11.20
C ASP A 13 18.58 -9.33 9.67
N VAL A 14 17.41 -9.18 9.05
CA VAL A 14 17.23 -9.02 7.60
C VAL A 14 16.22 -7.90 7.28
N THR A 15 16.48 -7.14 6.22
CA THR A 15 15.52 -6.12 5.75
C THR A 15 14.34 -6.74 5.00
N ASN A 16 13.33 -5.92 4.71
CA ASN A 16 12.17 -6.35 3.92
C ASN A 16 12.55 -6.85 2.53
N GLU A 17 13.65 -6.38 1.96
CA GLU A 17 14.18 -6.74 0.65
C GLU A 17 15.11 -7.97 0.69
N GLY A 18 15.40 -8.52 1.87
CA GLY A 18 16.27 -9.68 2.03
C GLY A 18 17.76 -9.36 2.24
N ASN A 19 18.11 -8.11 2.58
CA ASN A 19 19.49 -7.74 2.90
C ASN A 19 19.79 -8.06 4.36
N GLY A 20 20.91 -8.71 4.66
CA GLY A 20 21.33 -8.88 6.04
C GLY A 20 21.60 -7.53 6.71
N VAL A 21 21.32 -7.45 8.00
CA VAL A 21 21.47 -6.25 8.82
C VAL A 21 22.47 -6.53 9.92
N GLY A 22 23.51 -5.70 10.00
CA GLY A 22 24.38 -5.61 11.17
C GLY A 22 24.38 -4.21 11.75
N LYS A 23 24.98 -4.04 12.93
CA LYS A 23 25.16 -2.74 13.58
C LYS A 23 26.65 -2.48 13.82
N SER A 24 27.10 -1.28 13.46
CA SER A 24 28.47 -0.81 13.68
C SER A 24 28.43 0.69 13.96
N ASP A 25 29.13 1.15 15.00
CA ASP A 25 29.15 2.56 15.44
C ASP A 25 27.76 3.18 15.63
N GLY A 26 26.79 2.42 16.16
CA GLY A 26 25.40 2.87 16.33
C GLY A 26 24.60 2.99 15.03
N MET A 27 25.17 2.62 13.89
CA MET A 27 24.55 2.70 12.57
C MET A 27 24.18 1.31 12.03
N ALA A 28 23.02 1.19 11.37
CA ALA A 28 22.64 -0.04 10.67
C ALA A 28 23.39 -0.15 9.35
N VAL A 29 23.92 -1.35 9.04
CA VAL A 29 24.61 -1.64 7.79
C VAL A 29 23.87 -2.77 7.07
N PHE A 30 23.41 -2.49 5.84
CA PHE A 30 22.67 -3.42 5.01
C PHE A 30 23.60 -4.12 4.03
N VAL A 31 23.62 -5.45 4.05
CA VAL A 31 24.58 -6.28 3.32
C VAL A 31 23.84 -7.40 2.59
N PRO A 32 23.60 -7.27 1.27
CA PRO A 32 22.98 -8.33 0.47
C PRO A 32 23.79 -9.63 0.51
N LEU A 33 23.13 -10.77 0.26
CA LEU A 33 23.74 -12.12 0.17
C LEU A 33 24.43 -12.61 1.47
N THR A 34 23.98 -12.09 2.61
CA THR A 34 24.36 -12.57 3.95
C THR A 34 23.14 -13.17 4.67
N ALA A 35 23.40 -14.02 5.65
CA ALA A 35 22.41 -14.73 6.45
C ALA A 35 22.52 -14.29 7.91
N VAL A 36 21.39 -14.30 8.64
CA VAL A 36 21.40 -14.07 10.09
C VAL A 36 22.28 -15.12 10.77
N GLY A 37 23.20 -14.68 11.62
CA GLY A 37 24.24 -15.51 12.23
C GLY A 37 25.58 -15.52 11.49
N ASP A 38 25.67 -14.92 10.29
CA ASP A 38 26.97 -14.71 9.65
C ASP A 38 27.82 -13.70 10.41
N LYS A 39 29.12 -13.96 10.49
CA LYS A 39 30.15 -12.95 10.72
C LYS A 39 30.88 -12.71 9.41
N ALA A 40 30.80 -11.49 8.88
CA ALA A 40 31.30 -11.16 7.55
C ALA A 40 32.32 -10.03 7.57
N LYS A 41 33.31 -10.10 6.66
CA LYS A 41 34.14 -8.96 6.29
C LYS A 41 33.39 -8.16 5.23
N VAL A 42 33.02 -6.92 5.55
CA VAL A 42 32.11 -6.10 4.75
C VAL A 42 32.82 -4.85 4.27
N LYS A 43 32.77 -4.59 2.96
CA LYS A 43 33.21 -3.32 2.37
C LYS A 43 32.06 -2.34 2.28
N ILE A 44 32.22 -1.16 2.86
CA ILE A 44 31.20 -0.11 2.84
C ILE A 44 31.15 0.54 1.45
N LEU A 45 29.99 0.49 0.80
CA LEU A 45 29.80 1.04 -0.55
C LEU A 45 29.19 2.45 -0.51
N LYS A 46 28.31 2.70 0.45
CA LYS A 46 27.57 3.96 0.56
C LYS A 46 27.20 4.22 2.02
N VAL A 47 27.53 5.40 2.52
CA VAL A 47 27.12 5.87 3.85
C VAL A 47 26.01 6.90 3.70
N LYS A 48 24.96 6.78 4.50
CA LYS A 48 23.87 7.75 4.66
C LYS A 48 23.85 8.26 6.10
N LYS A 49 22.93 9.18 6.41
CA LYS A 49 22.87 9.84 7.73
C LYS A 49 22.75 8.83 8.90
N ASN A 50 21.90 7.82 8.76
CA ASN A 50 21.56 6.88 9.84
C ASN A 50 21.80 5.39 9.48
N TYR A 51 22.31 5.10 8.28
CA TYR A 51 22.53 3.74 7.81
C TYR A 51 23.60 3.71 6.71
N ALA A 52 24.14 2.53 6.42
CA ALA A 52 25.07 2.31 5.32
C ALA A 52 24.70 1.06 4.52
N PHE A 53 25.19 1.00 3.28
CA PHE A 53 25.15 -0.20 2.46
C PHE A 53 26.56 -0.76 2.31
N GLY A 54 26.69 -2.06 2.54
CA GLY A 54 27.93 -2.79 2.38
C GLY A 54 27.80 -3.95 1.40
N LYS A 55 28.95 -4.49 1.00
CA LYS A 55 29.05 -5.75 0.26
C LYS A 55 29.92 -6.70 1.06
N ALA A 56 29.44 -7.93 1.28
CA ALA A 56 30.24 -8.98 1.85
C ALA A 56 31.40 -9.30 0.90
N LEU A 57 32.63 -9.17 1.40
CA LEU A 57 33.84 -9.63 0.72
C LEU A 57 34.13 -11.09 1.06
N GLU A 58 33.90 -11.45 2.32
CA GLU A 58 34.21 -12.76 2.87
C GLU A 58 33.25 -13.07 4.02
N ILE A 59 32.87 -14.33 4.14
CA ILE A 59 32.12 -14.86 5.28
C ILE A 59 33.12 -15.56 6.19
N ILE A 60 33.46 -14.91 7.31
CA ILE A 60 34.47 -15.37 8.27
C ILE A 60 33.91 -16.54 9.09
N THR A 61 32.66 -16.42 9.52
CA THR A 61 31.94 -17.49 10.23
C THR A 61 30.56 -17.59 9.61
N PRO A 62 30.25 -18.68 8.88
CA PRO A 62 28.95 -18.84 8.24
C PRO A 62 27.86 -19.14 9.29
N SER A 63 26.67 -18.60 9.06
CA SER A 63 25.47 -19.02 9.78
C SER A 63 25.23 -20.54 9.60
N PRO A 64 24.73 -21.25 10.64
CA PRO A 64 24.35 -22.65 10.52
C PRO A 64 23.22 -22.88 9.52
N ASP A 65 22.45 -21.84 9.20
CA ASP A 65 21.33 -21.92 8.25
C ASP A 65 21.79 -21.82 6.78
N ARG A 66 23.08 -21.59 6.50
CA ARG A 66 23.55 -21.44 5.12
C ARG A 66 23.46 -22.74 4.35
N ILE A 67 23.12 -22.60 3.06
CA ILE A 67 23.26 -23.66 2.05
C ILE A 67 24.04 -23.12 0.86
N ILE A 68 24.57 -24.04 0.05
CA ILE A 68 25.22 -23.69 -1.22
C ILE A 68 24.12 -23.30 -2.22
N PRO A 69 24.14 -22.08 -2.78
CA PRO A 69 23.18 -21.69 -3.81
C PRO A 69 23.28 -22.61 -5.04
N ASP A 70 22.15 -23.09 -5.50
CA ASP A 70 21.99 -24.03 -6.61
C ASP A 70 21.69 -23.35 -7.96
N CYS A 71 21.59 -22.02 -7.96
CA CYS A 71 21.35 -21.20 -9.15
C CYS A 71 22.65 -20.47 -9.56
N PRO A 72 23.18 -20.69 -10.78
CA PRO A 72 24.49 -20.17 -11.20
C PRO A 72 24.53 -18.63 -11.29
N VAL A 73 23.38 -17.99 -11.44
CA VAL A 73 23.26 -16.53 -11.55
C VAL A 73 22.71 -15.87 -10.27
N PHE A 74 22.54 -16.62 -9.17
CA PHE A 74 21.95 -16.13 -7.92
C PHE A 74 22.59 -14.83 -7.41
N ASN A 75 23.93 -14.76 -7.43
CA ASN A 75 24.67 -13.58 -6.94
C ASN A 75 24.54 -12.33 -7.83
N GLN A 76 23.89 -12.45 -8.99
CA GLN A 76 23.76 -11.37 -9.99
C GLN A 76 22.30 -11.00 -10.27
N CYS A 77 21.42 -12.00 -10.34
CA CYS A 77 20.00 -11.87 -10.65
C CYS A 77 19.25 -11.19 -9.50
N GLY A 78 18.35 -10.24 -9.81
CA GLY A 78 17.53 -9.57 -8.81
C GLY A 78 16.29 -10.35 -8.32
N GLY A 79 16.11 -11.60 -8.75
CA GLY A 79 14.88 -12.36 -8.51
C GLY A 79 14.81 -13.09 -7.16
N CYS A 80 15.87 -13.81 -6.79
CA CYS A 80 15.94 -14.56 -5.53
C CYS A 80 16.84 -13.84 -4.53
N VAL A 81 16.51 -13.93 -3.24
CA VAL A 81 17.34 -13.34 -2.17
C VAL A 81 17.66 -14.32 -1.04
N TYR A 82 17.04 -15.51 -1.01
CA TYR A 82 17.24 -16.49 0.07
C TYR A 82 17.75 -17.87 -0.40
N ARG A 83 18.25 -18.00 -1.64
CA ARG A 83 18.85 -19.28 -2.10
C ARG A 83 20.15 -19.66 -1.38
N HIS A 84 20.70 -18.79 -0.53
CA HIS A 84 21.87 -19.08 0.31
C HIS A 84 21.53 -19.53 1.73
N ILE A 85 20.25 -19.71 2.07
CA ILE A 85 19.79 -20.24 3.36
C ILE A 85 18.85 -21.44 3.20
N SER A 86 18.77 -22.26 4.24
CA SER A 86 17.81 -23.36 4.33
C SER A 86 16.39 -22.83 4.19
N TYR A 87 15.49 -23.66 3.64
CA TYR A 87 14.11 -23.24 3.46
C TYR A 87 13.38 -23.07 4.81
N GLU A 88 13.74 -23.88 5.81
CA GLU A 88 13.24 -23.73 7.17
C GLU A 88 13.59 -22.36 7.77
N ALA A 89 14.83 -21.91 7.59
CA ALA A 89 15.25 -20.58 8.03
C ALA A 89 14.50 -19.47 7.29
N GLU A 90 14.28 -19.63 5.98
CA GLU A 90 13.48 -18.70 5.17
C GLU A 90 12.04 -18.57 5.71
N LEU A 91 11.36 -19.69 5.97
CA LEU A 91 10.00 -19.70 6.50
C LEU A 91 9.91 -19.04 7.88
N LYS A 92 10.91 -19.30 8.75
CA LYS A 92 11.01 -18.67 10.08
C LYS A 92 11.20 -17.16 9.97
N LEU A 93 12.09 -16.70 9.09
CA LEU A 93 12.31 -15.27 8.84
C LEU A 93 11.04 -14.58 8.33
N LYS A 94 10.35 -15.19 7.35
CA LYS A 94 9.11 -14.65 6.78
C LYS A 94 7.98 -14.58 7.82
N SER A 95 7.80 -15.63 8.62
CA SER A 95 6.79 -15.67 9.67
C SER A 95 7.04 -14.61 10.75
N ASN A 96 8.30 -14.52 11.25
CA ASN A 96 8.70 -13.53 12.24
C ASN A 96 8.52 -12.09 11.74
N LYS A 97 8.82 -11.84 10.46
CA LYS A 97 8.60 -10.53 9.83
C LYS A 97 7.14 -10.08 9.91
N VAL A 98 6.19 -10.98 9.62
CA VAL A 98 4.76 -10.65 9.73
C VAL A 98 4.38 -10.36 11.17
N TYR A 99 4.81 -11.21 12.11
CA TYR A 99 4.55 -11.05 13.55
C TYR A 99 5.05 -9.70 14.08
N GLU A 100 6.31 -9.36 13.84
CA GLU A 100 6.92 -8.11 14.34
C GLU A 100 6.24 -6.86 13.77
N VAL A 101 5.85 -6.90 12.50
CA VAL A 101 5.18 -5.77 11.85
C VAL A 101 3.75 -5.59 12.39
N ILE A 102 2.98 -6.66 12.58
CA ILE A 102 1.64 -6.59 13.19
C ILE A 102 1.74 -6.11 14.64
N LYS A 103 2.71 -6.61 15.42
CA LYS A 103 2.93 -6.16 16.79
C LYS A 103 3.29 -4.67 16.86
N ARG A 104 4.27 -4.23 16.08
CA ARG A 104 4.81 -2.87 16.15
C ARG A 104 3.88 -1.82 15.52
N ILE A 105 3.33 -2.10 14.34
CA ILE A 105 2.53 -1.14 13.57
C ILE A 105 1.03 -1.34 13.85
N GLY A 106 0.58 -2.60 13.84
CA GLY A 106 -0.81 -2.95 14.12
C GLY A 106 -1.19 -2.79 15.59
N GLY A 107 -0.22 -2.81 16.50
CA GLY A 107 -0.44 -2.67 17.94
C GLY A 107 -1.09 -3.90 18.57
N VAL A 108 -0.98 -5.07 17.92
CA VAL A 108 -1.57 -6.33 18.38
C VAL A 108 -0.47 -7.36 18.59
N ASP A 109 -0.28 -7.79 19.84
CA ASP A 109 0.66 -8.88 20.17
C ASP A 109 -0.07 -10.23 20.12
N LEU A 110 -0.23 -10.75 18.90
CA LEU A 110 -0.83 -12.05 18.63
C LEU A 110 0.12 -12.85 17.76
N ALA A 111 0.45 -14.09 18.14
CA ALA A 111 1.31 -14.95 17.34
C ALA A 111 0.61 -15.41 16.04
N PRO A 112 1.34 -15.56 14.91
CA PRO A 112 0.77 -16.08 13.67
C PRO A 112 0.38 -17.54 13.80
N GLN A 113 -0.63 -17.96 13.03
CA GLN A 113 -0.83 -19.37 12.72
C GLN A 113 0.36 -19.92 11.91
N PRO A 114 0.59 -21.24 11.89
CA PRO A 114 1.67 -21.84 11.11
C PRO A 114 1.67 -21.35 9.66
N ILE A 115 2.85 -20.91 9.19
CA ILE A 115 3.02 -20.43 7.81
C ILE A 115 2.61 -21.52 6.82
N LEU A 116 1.79 -21.17 5.82
CA LEU A 116 1.48 -22.06 4.72
C LEU A 116 2.69 -22.10 3.78
N TYR A 117 3.18 -23.30 3.47
CA TYR A 117 4.28 -23.50 2.54
C TYR A 117 4.04 -24.70 1.62
N GLY A 118 4.77 -24.74 0.50
CA GLY A 118 4.82 -25.86 -0.45
C GLY A 118 6.04 -26.74 -0.19
N GLU A 119 5.96 -28.01 -0.61
CA GLU A 119 7.10 -28.94 -0.53
C GLU A 119 8.20 -28.54 -1.52
N ASP A 120 7.82 -28.09 -2.72
CA ASP A 120 8.73 -27.64 -3.75
C ASP A 120 8.98 -26.13 -3.68
N THR A 121 10.26 -25.75 -3.64
CA THR A 121 10.70 -24.33 -3.74
C THR A 121 11.08 -23.92 -5.16
N ASP A 122 11.01 -24.85 -6.10
CA ASP A 122 11.40 -24.71 -7.50
C ASP A 122 10.20 -24.92 -8.42
N ARG A 123 10.33 -24.48 -9.68
CA ARG A 123 9.39 -24.73 -10.79
C ARG A 123 7.93 -24.27 -10.57
N TYR A 124 7.65 -23.47 -9.54
CA TYR A 124 6.29 -23.05 -9.19
C TYR A 124 5.75 -21.85 -9.98
N ARG A 125 6.60 -21.04 -10.64
CA ARG A 125 6.20 -19.79 -11.30
C ARG A 125 5.57 -20.04 -12.66
N ASN A 126 4.26 -20.07 -12.70
CA ASN A 126 3.44 -20.28 -13.89
C ASN A 126 3.43 -19.09 -14.89
N LYS A 127 4.19 -18.02 -14.60
CA LYS A 127 4.34 -16.84 -15.47
C LYS A 127 5.78 -16.32 -15.43
N ALA A 128 6.32 -15.98 -16.59
CA ALA A 128 7.64 -15.40 -16.75
C ALA A 128 7.64 -14.21 -17.71
N GLN A 129 8.58 -13.30 -17.46
CA GLN A 129 8.80 -12.10 -18.26
C GLN A 129 10.31 -11.95 -18.41
N PHE A 130 10.81 -12.18 -19.61
CA PHE A 130 12.23 -12.11 -19.92
C PHE A 130 12.50 -10.87 -20.76
N PRO A 131 13.17 -9.84 -20.21
CA PRO A 131 13.86 -8.85 -21.04
C PRO A 131 14.95 -9.54 -21.87
N ILE A 132 15.26 -8.95 -23.02
CA ILE A 132 16.20 -9.48 -23.98
C ILE A 132 17.35 -8.49 -24.13
N CYS A 133 18.58 -8.96 -23.97
CA CYS A 133 19.75 -8.12 -24.19
C CYS A 133 20.01 -7.91 -25.69
N LEU A 134 20.80 -6.90 -26.04
CA LEU A 134 21.10 -6.58 -27.44
C LEU A 134 21.77 -7.71 -28.22
N SER A 135 22.37 -8.70 -27.53
CA SER A 135 22.90 -9.91 -28.19
C SER A 135 21.83 -10.97 -28.48
N GLY A 136 20.54 -10.68 -28.22
CA GLY A 136 19.41 -11.58 -28.43
C GLY A 136 19.20 -12.61 -27.31
N LYS A 137 19.96 -12.54 -26.20
CA LYS A 137 19.81 -13.46 -25.07
C LYS A 137 18.80 -12.97 -24.04
N ALA A 138 17.96 -13.87 -23.55
CA ALA A 138 16.94 -13.60 -22.56
C ALA A 138 17.48 -13.81 -21.14
N GLY A 139 16.90 -13.09 -20.18
CA GLY A 139 17.31 -13.23 -18.78
C GLY A 139 16.51 -12.35 -17.85
N PHE A 140 17.14 -11.91 -16.76
CA PHE A 140 16.51 -11.05 -15.75
C PHE A 140 17.37 -9.84 -15.44
N TYR A 141 16.75 -8.77 -14.97
CA TYR A 141 17.47 -7.61 -14.49
C TYR A 141 18.34 -7.92 -13.26
N ALA A 142 19.57 -7.43 -13.28
CA ALA A 142 20.44 -7.43 -12.10
C ALA A 142 19.90 -6.45 -11.06
N PHE A 143 20.24 -6.71 -9.80
CA PHE A 143 19.74 -5.94 -8.65
C PHE A 143 19.88 -4.41 -8.86
N HIS A 144 18.75 -3.71 -8.81
CA HIS A 144 18.65 -2.24 -8.93
C HIS A 144 19.26 -1.67 -10.22
N SER A 145 19.13 -2.38 -11.34
CA SER A 145 19.63 -1.93 -12.65
C SER A 145 18.76 -2.46 -13.79
N HIS A 146 18.89 -1.88 -14.99
CA HIS A 146 18.34 -2.45 -16.23
C HIS A 146 19.36 -3.33 -16.96
N ARG A 147 20.46 -3.71 -16.29
CA ARG A 147 21.44 -4.65 -16.85
C ARG A 147 20.86 -6.05 -16.81
N ILE A 148 20.77 -6.70 -17.97
CA ILE A 148 20.22 -8.05 -18.10
C ILE A 148 21.32 -9.08 -17.79
N VAL A 149 21.00 -10.03 -16.93
CA VAL A 149 21.79 -11.23 -16.63
C VAL A 149 21.19 -12.39 -17.42
N PRO A 150 21.87 -12.90 -18.46
CA PRO A 150 21.37 -14.01 -19.26
C PRO A 150 21.04 -15.23 -18.40
N CYS A 151 19.82 -15.74 -18.53
CA CYS A 151 19.29 -16.87 -17.77
C CYS A 151 18.02 -17.35 -18.45
N GLY A 152 18.18 -18.26 -19.43
CA GLY A 152 17.05 -18.84 -20.17
C GLY A 152 16.26 -19.87 -19.35
N ASP A 153 16.94 -20.68 -18.52
CA ASP A 153 16.30 -21.61 -17.57
C ASP A 153 16.42 -21.10 -16.14
N CYS A 154 15.28 -20.64 -15.59
CA CYS A 154 15.18 -20.20 -14.19
C CYS A 154 14.62 -21.32 -13.32
N LYS A 155 15.33 -21.69 -12.25
CA LYS A 155 14.92 -22.71 -11.27
C LYS A 155 13.52 -22.49 -10.67
N LEU A 156 13.01 -21.26 -10.65
CA LEU A 156 11.66 -20.97 -10.16
C LEU A 156 10.55 -21.24 -11.18
N GLN A 157 10.86 -21.42 -12.46
CA GLN A 157 9.90 -21.47 -13.56
C GLN A 157 9.84 -22.87 -14.17
N PRO A 158 8.72 -23.29 -14.77
CA PRO A 158 8.61 -24.59 -15.46
C PRO A 158 9.70 -24.79 -16.52
N LEU A 159 10.08 -26.05 -16.77
CA LEU A 159 11.13 -26.40 -17.73
C LEU A 159 10.79 -25.96 -19.15
N GLU A 160 9.51 -26.00 -19.50
CA GLU A 160 9.00 -25.59 -20.81
C GLU A 160 9.30 -24.11 -21.11
N PHE A 161 9.45 -23.26 -20.09
CA PHE A 161 9.82 -21.87 -20.31
C PHE A 161 11.24 -21.74 -20.84
N GLY A 162 12.17 -22.56 -20.33
CA GLY A 162 13.55 -22.60 -20.82
C GLY A 162 13.63 -23.06 -22.27
N GLU A 163 12.85 -24.08 -22.63
CA GLU A 163 12.74 -24.58 -24.00
C GLU A 163 12.18 -23.51 -24.96
N ILE A 164 11.09 -22.84 -24.56
CA ILE A 164 10.49 -21.76 -25.35
C ILE A 164 11.47 -20.60 -25.53
N VAL A 165 12.17 -20.20 -24.47
CA VAL A 165 13.19 -19.15 -24.55
C VAL A 165 14.30 -19.55 -25.50
N GLU A 166 14.80 -20.79 -25.44
CA GLU A 166 15.84 -21.28 -26.35
C GLU A 166 15.39 -21.23 -27.82
N ILE A 167 14.14 -21.62 -28.11
CA ILE A 167 13.54 -21.51 -29.45
C ILE A 167 13.50 -20.05 -29.89
N CYS A 168 12.99 -19.15 -29.05
CA CYS A 168 12.95 -17.73 -29.35
C CYS A 168 14.36 -17.15 -29.59
N GLU A 169 15.36 -17.50 -28.78
CA GLU A 169 16.74 -17.04 -28.96
C GLU A 169 17.35 -17.51 -30.29
N LYS A 170 17.10 -18.76 -30.69
CA LYS A 170 17.54 -19.30 -31.99
C LYS A 170 16.86 -18.56 -33.14
N TRP A 171 15.55 -18.36 -33.05
CA TRP A 171 14.76 -17.63 -34.03
C TRP A 171 15.21 -16.17 -34.17
N ILE A 172 15.47 -15.48 -33.04
CA ILE A 172 16.02 -14.12 -33.00
C ILE A 172 17.36 -14.07 -33.76
N ALA A 173 18.28 -14.99 -33.46
CA ALA A 173 19.60 -15.02 -34.05
C ALA A 173 19.56 -15.33 -35.56
N LYS A 174 18.76 -16.34 -35.96
CA LYS A 174 18.62 -16.78 -37.35
C LYS A 174 18.03 -15.69 -38.24
N ASN A 175 16.95 -15.05 -37.78
CA ASN A 175 16.20 -14.05 -38.55
C ASN A 175 16.67 -12.61 -38.31
N LYS A 176 17.72 -12.42 -37.50
CA LYS A 176 18.29 -11.10 -37.15
C LYS A 176 17.23 -10.13 -36.63
N ILE A 177 16.34 -10.64 -35.78
CA ILE A 177 15.27 -9.85 -35.18
C ILE A 177 15.87 -8.75 -34.33
N SER A 178 15.50 -7.50 -34.62
CA SER A 178 16.04 -6.35 -33.88
C SER A 178 15.49 -6.32 -32.45
N ILE A 179 16.39 -6.17 -31.47
CA ILE A 179 16.03 -6.06 -30.05
C ILE A 179 15.86 -4.59 -29.67
N TYR A 180 14.84 -4.30 -28.86
CA TYR A 180 14.58 -2.96 -28.37
C TYR A 180 15.70 -2.45 -27.48
N ASN A 181 16.16 -1.23 -27.75
CA ASN A 181 17.14 -0.51 -26.97
C ASN A 181 16.46 0.68 -26.28
N GLU A 182 16.41 0.65 -24.95
CA GLU A 182 15.76 1.68 -24.13
C GLU A 182 16.41 3.07 -24.31
N ASP A 183 17.74 3.13 -24.54
CA ASP A 183 18.49 4.40 -24.63
C ASP A 183 18.07 5.25 -25.84
N ASN A 184 17.65 4.61 -26.93
CA ASN A 184 17.24 5.29 -28.16
C ASN A 184 15.81 4.96 -28.61
N SER A 185 15.11 4.12 -27.85
CA SER A 185 13.74 3.66 -28.11
C SER A 185 13.53 3.02 -29.49
N LYS A 186 14.56 2.36 -30.05
CA LYS A 186 14.50 1.66 -31.35
C LYS A 186 14.66 0.15 -31.19
N GLY A 187 14.28 -0.59 -32.22
CA GLY A 187 14.27 -2.06 -32.24
C GLY A 187 12.87 -2.62 -32.02
N LEU A 188 12.66 -3.88 -32.41
CA LEU A 188 11.35 -4.51 -32.46
C LEU A 188 11.00 -5.23 -31.15
N LEU A 189 11.75 -6.26 -30.79
CA LEU A 189 11.36 -7.17 -29.71
C LEU A 189 11.84 -6.65 -28.35
N ARG A 190 10.91 -6.51 -27.40
CA ARG A 190 11.17 -5.99 -26.05
C ARG A 190 11.31 -7.11 -25.03
N HIS A 191 10.34 -8.02 -24.98
CA HIS A 191 10.26 -9.08 -23.97
C HIS A 191 9.65 -10.36 -24.53
N ILE A 192 10.06 -11.49 -23.94
CA ILE A 192 9.38 -12.77 -24.05
C ILE A 192 8.52 -12.94 -22.79
N TYR A 193 7.21 -13.07 -22.95
CA TYR A 193 6.27 -13.24 -21.86
C TYR A 193 5.60 -14.61 -22.00
N ILE A 194 5.67 -15.44 -20.96
CA ILE A 194 5.15 -16.81 -21.02
C ILE A 194 4.22 -17.05 -19.85
N ARG A 195 3.12 -17.76 -20.10
CA ARG A 195 2.25 -18.33 -19.07
C ARG A 195 2.04 -19.82 -19.30
N LYS A 196 1.87 -20.54 -18.20
CA LYS A 196 1.41 -21.93 -18.15
C LYS A 196 0.21 -21.99 -17.22
N ALA A 197 -0.86 -22.65 -17.63
CA ALA A 197 -1.93 -23.09 -16.76
C ALA A 197 -1.48 -24.42 -16.17
N GLU A 198 -1.19 -24.45 -14.88
CA GLU A 198 -0.48 -25.58 -14.26
C GLU A 198 -1.34 -26.85 -14.27
N GLN A 199 -2.64 -26.72 -14.01
CA GLN A 199 -3.53 -27.88 -13.90
C GLN A 199 -3.90 -28.48 -15.26
N THR A 200 -4.03 -27.65 -16.29
CA THR A 200 -4.45 -28.10 -17.64
C THR A 200 -3.28 -28.36 -18.57
N GLY A 201 -2.08 -27.83 -18.26
CA GLY A 201 -0.89 -27.91 -19.10
C GLY A 201 -0.88 -26.91 -20.26
N GLU A 202 -1.89 -26.04 -20.37
CA GLU A 202 -1.98 -25.07 -21.47
C GLU A 202 -0.90 -23.98 -21.35
N ILE A 203 -0.25 -23.66 -22.46
CA ILE A 203 0.84 -22.69 -22.53
C ILE A 203 0.47 -21.56 -23.50
N MET A 204 0.76 -20.33 -23.06
CA MET A 204 0.65 -19.11 -23.85
C MET A 204 2.01 -18.42 -23.92
N LEU A 205 2.49 -18.18 -25.13
CA LEU A 205 3.60 -17.28 -25.41
C LEU A 205 3.06 -15.94 -25.91
N THR A 206 3.60 -14.85 -25.38
CA THR A 206 3.34 -13.49 -25.84
C THR A 206 4.66 -12.79 -26.07
N LEU A 207 4.89 -12.30 -27.30
CA LEU A 207 6.05 -11.47 -27.62
C LEU A 207 5.67 -10.00 -27.51
N VAL A 208 6.35 -9.26 -26.65
CA VAL A 208 6.12 -7.81 -26.50
C VAL A 208 6.95 -7.08 -27.55
N ILE A 209 6.30 -6.36 -28.44
CA ILE A 209 6.95 -5.69 -29.58
C ILE A 209 6.68 -4.18 -29.62
N ASN A 210 7.62 -3.45 -30.20
CA ASN A 210 7.57 -2.03 -30.49
C ASN A 210 7.09 -1.76 -31.93
N ASP A 211 6.18 -2.59 -32.43
CA ASP A 211 5.56 -2.46 -33.76
C ASP A 211 4.16 -3.10 -33.76
N ASP A 212 3.43 -3.06 -34.88
CA ASP A 212 2.10 -3.67 -35.01
C ASP A 212 2.13 -5.12 -35.51
N ASP A 213 3.23 -5.54 -36.15
CA ASP A 213 3.37 -6.86 -36.78
C ASP A 213 4.72 -7.53 -36.44
N LEU A 214 4.72 -8.87 -36.48
CA LEU A 214 5.90 -9.70 -36.21
C LEU A 214 6.37 -10.36 -37.51
N PRO A 215 7.57 -10.08 -38.02
CA PRO A 215 8.10 -10.77 -39.19
C PRO A 215 8.43 -12.23 -38.82
N PHE A 216 8.41 -13.14 -39.79
CA PHE A 216 8.78 -14.56 -39.60
C PHE A 216 7.95 -15.31 -38.54
N GLU A 217 6.69 -14.91 -38.33
CA GLU A 217 5.79 -15.53 -37.34
C GLU A 217 5.48 -17.01 -37.65
N ASP A 218 5.28 -17.37 -38.91
CA ASP A 218 4.97 -18.76 -39.32
C ASP A 218 6.08 -19.76 -38.96
N GLU A 219 7.34 -19.32 -39.08
CA GLU A 219 8.50 -20.13 -38.69
C GLU A 219 8.51 -20.38 -37.18
N LEU A 220 8.33 -19.32 -36.39
CA LEU A 220 8.27 -19.41 -34.94
C LEU A 220 7.09 -20.28 -34.47
N ILE A 221 5.91 -20.13 -35.08
CA ILE A 221 4.74 -20.97 -34.81
C ILE A 221 5.08 -22.43 -35.05
N THR A 222 5.75 -22.74 -36.17
CA THR A 222 6.11 -24.12 -36.52
C THR A 222 7.09 -24.73 -35.51
N GLU A 223 8.15 -24.00 -35.14
CA GLU A 223 9.13 -24.47 -34.15
C GLU A 223 8.48 -24.71 -32.77
N LEU A 224 7.63 -23.79 -32.31
CA LEU A 224 6.94 -23.92 -31.02
C LEU A 224 5.93 -25.07 -31.02
N LYS A 225 5.19 -25.27 -32.11
CA LYS A 225 4.25 -26.41 -32.23
C LYS A 225 4.98 -27.75 -32.20
N ASN A 226 6.14 -27.83 -32.84
CA ASN A 226 6.94 -29.06 -32.85
C ASN A 226 7.48 -29.39 -31.45
N ALA A 227 7.85 -28.37 -30.66
CA ALA A 227 8.36 -28.56 -29.31
C ALA A 227 7.24 -28.86 -28.28
N LEU A 228 6.15 -28.08 -28.30
CA LEU A 228 5.14 -28.09 -27.25
C LEU A 228 3.91 -28.95 -27.57
N GLY A 229 3.71 -29.32 -28.83
CA GLY A 229 2.54 -30.07 -29.28
C GLY A 229 1.23 -29.40 -28.88
N GLU A 230 0.33 -30.19 -28.29
CA GLU A 230 -0.99 -29.73 -27.85
C GLU A 230 -0.96 -28.75 -26.67
N SER A 231 0.16 -28.64 -25.96
CA SER A 231 0.33 -27.73 -24.83
C SER A 231 0.36 -26.27 -25.30
N LEU A 232 0.84 -25.99 -26.52
CA LEU A 232 0.76 -24.63 -27.09
C LEU A 232 -0.68 -24.30 -27.47
N LYS A 233 -1.34 -23.51 -26.64
CA LYS A 233 -2.71 -23.03 -26.91
C LYS A 233 -2.75 -21.64 -27.50
N SER A 234 -1.73 -20.83 -27.25
CA SER A 234 -1.74 -19.43 -27.67
C SER A 234 -0.35 -18.92 -27.99
N LEU A 235 -0.20 -18.30 -29.17
CA LEU A 235 0.90 -17.39 -29.47
C LEU A 235 0.31 -16.03 -29.82
N GLN A 236 0.79 -14.99 -29.15
CA GLN A 236 0.32 -13.62 -29.34
C GLN A 236 1.49 -12.65 -29.46
N ILE A 237 1.20 -11.48 -30.02
CA ILE A 237 2.01 -10.28 -29.83
C ILE A 237 1.27 -9.31 -28.93
N ASN A 238 2.02 -8.63 -28.07
CA ASN A 238 1.54 -7.48 -27.32
C ASN A 238 2.25 -6.22 -27.82
N ILE A 239 1.46 -5.21 -28.20
CA ILE A 239 1.98 -4.00 -28.85
C ILE A 239 2.27 -2.97 -27.76
N ASN A 240 3.55 -2.68 -27.54
CA ASN A 240 3.98 -1.65 -26.61
C ASN A 240 5.04 -0.73 -27.25
N LYS A 241 4.55 0.35 -27.84
CA LYS A 241 5.35 1.39 -28.51
C LYS A 241 5.81 2.52 -27.56
N GLN A 242 5.45 2.45 -26.28
CA GLN A 242 5.72 3.53 -25.33
C GLN A 242 7.08 3.35 -24.66
N ASN A 243 7.78 4.48 -24.43
CA ASN A 243 8.94 4.53 -23.55
C ASN A 243 8.46 4.56 -22.09
N THR A 244 8.33 3.37 -21.51
CA THR A 244 7.80 3.15 -20.17
C THR A 244 8.35 1.85 -19.58
N ASN A 245 8.38 1.78 -18.25
CA ASN A 245 8.72 0.57 -17.49
C ASN A 245 7.55 -0.43 -17.43
N VAL A 246 6.35 -0.05 -17.88
CA VAL A 246 5.24 -0.99 -18.02
C VAL A 246 5.56 -1.94 -19.18
N ILE A 247 5.64 -3.24 -18.89
CA ILE A 247 6.07 -4.25 -19.86
C ILE A 247 5.02 -4.44 -20.96
N LEU A 248 3.76 -4.64 -20.58
CA LEU A 248 2.68 -4.90 -21.53
C LEU A 248 2.00 -3.59 -21.95
N GLY A 249 1.76 -3.43 -23.25
CA GLY A 249 0.81 -2.45 -23.78
C GLY A 249 -0.63 -2.93 -23.63
N ASP A 250 -1.57 -2.11 -24.10
CA ASP A 250 -3.01 -2.31 -23.97
C ASP A 250 -3.62 -3.25 -25.02
N LYS A 251 -2.86 -3.60 -26.08
CA LYS A 251 -3.35 -4.39 -27.21
C LYS A 251 -2.57 -5.68 -27.38
N CYS A 252 -3.31 -6.77 -27.56
CA CYS A 252 -2.77 -8.06 -27.99
C CYS A 252 -3.39 -8.49 -29.32
N LYS A 253 -2.59 -9.10 -30.20
CA LYS A 253 -3.03 -9.75 -31.44
C LYS A 253 -2.63 -11.22 -31.38
N THR A 254 -3.60 -12.12 -31.52
CA THR A 254 -3.34 -13.57 -31.57
C THR A 254 -2.79 -13.94 -32.94
N LEU A 255 -1.65 -14.62 -32.96
CA LEU A 255 -1.02 -15.15 -34.17
C LEU A 255 -1.37 -16.62 -34.38
N TYR A 256 -1.52 -17.39 -33.29
CA TYR A 256 -1.91 -18.80 -33.35
C TYR A 256 -2.76 -19.19 -32.14
N GLY A 257 -3.75 -20.05 -32.39
CA GLY A 257 -4.60 -20.65 -31.37
C GLY A 257 -5.59 -19.65 -30.76
N GLU A 258 -5.78 -19.76 -29.45
CA GLU A 258 -6.74 -18.96 -28.69
C GLU A 258 -6.13 -17.62 -28.22
N SER A 259 -6.98 -16.68 -27.80
CA SER A 259 -6.53 -15.43 -27.15
C SER A 259 -6.28 -15.56 -25.65
N TYR A 260 -6.38 -16.77 -25.11
CA TYR A 260 -6.29 -17.08 -23.69
C TYR A 260 -5.85 -18.53 -23.46
N ILE A 261 -5.54 -18.86 -22.22
CA ILE A 261 -5.45 -20.23 -21.69
C ILE A 261 -6.43 -20.41 -20.55
N THR A 262 -6.71 -21.64 -20.15
CA THR A 262 -7.62 -21.97 -19.04
C THR A 262 -6.86 -22.74 -17.98
N ASP A 263 -6.92 -22.28 -16.73
CA ASP A 263 -6.41 -23.01 -15.57
C ASP A 263 -7.56 -23.36 -14.61
N ILE A 264 -7.27 -24.13 -13.57
CA ILE A 264 -8.24 -24.48 -12.52
C ILE A 264 -7.64 -24.09 -11.16
N LEU A 265 -8.35 -23.28 -10.38
CA LEU A 265 -7.94 -22.84 -9.04
C LEU A 265 -9.11 -22.99 -8.07
N CYS A 266 -8.93 -23.75 -6.98
CA CYS A 266 -10.02 -24.04 -6.03
C CYS A 266 -11.30 -24.55 -6.74
N ASP A 267 -11.15 -25.49 -7.67
CA ASP A 267 -12.23 -26.07 -8.49
C ASP A 267 -12.98 -25.08 -9.41
N VAL A 268 -12.47 -23.85 -9.53
CA VAL A 268 -12.98 -22.83 -10.46
C VAL A 268 -12.11 -22.85 -11.72
N LYS A 269 -12.72 -23.10 -12.87
CA LYS A 269 -12.08 -22.88 -14.18
C LYS A 269 -11.90 -21.38 -14.40
N VAL A 270 -10.68 -20.95 -14.68
CA VAL A 270 -10.32 -19.54 -14.84
C VAL A 270 -9.70 -19.35 -16.23
N ARG A 271 -10.32 -18.48 -17.03
CA ARG A 271 -9.73 -17.99 -18.27
C ARG A 271 -8.65 -16.96 -17.98
N LEU A 272 -7.48 -17.11 -18.60
CA LEU A 272 -6.29 -16.30 -18.42
C LEU A 272 -5.86 -15.70 -19.76
N SER A 273 -6.12 -14.40 -19.93
CA SER A 273 -5.52 -13.62 -21.03
C SER A 273 -4.09 -13.18 -20.69
N ALA A 274 -3.36 -12.65 -21.68
CA ALA A 274 -2.02 -12.10 -21.46
C ALA A 274 -2.00 -10.94 -20.44
N LEU A 275 -3.05 -10.10 -20.45
CA LEU A 275 -3.16 -8.89 -19.63
C LEU A 275 -3.74 -9.15 -18.22
N SER A 276 -4.52 -10.21 -18.04
CA SER A 276 -5.25 -10.47 -16.79
C SER A 276 -4.32 -10.87 -15.65
N PHE A 277 -4.52 -10.32 -14.44
CA PHE A 277 -3.77 -10.77 -13.26
C PHE A 277 -4.13 -12.21 -12.85
N TYR A 278 -3.13 -12.98 -12.44
CA TYR A 278 -3.29 -14.34 -11.89
C TYR A 278 -2.12 -14.64 -10.97
N GLN A 279 -2.37 -15.42 -9.91
CA GLN A 279 -1.33 -15.78 -8.96
C GLN A 279 -0.27 -16.65 -9.63
N VAL A 280 1.00 -16.28 -9.45
CA VAL A 280 2.10 -16.94 -10.17
C VAL A 280 2.47 -18.31 -9.61
N ASN A 281 2.00 -18.63 -8.40
CA ASN A 281 2.18 -19.92 -7.74
C ASN A 281 0.79 -20.49 -7.46
N ARG A 282 0.27 -21.29 -8.39
CA ARG A 282 -1.12 -21.80 -8.35
C ARG A 282 -1.35 -22.69 -7.13
N THR A 283 -0.39 -23.57 -6.84
CA THR A 283 -0.46 -24.49 -5.69
C THR A 283 -0.53 -23.75 -4.35
N MET A 284 0.29 -22.71 -4.17
CA MET A 284 0.24 -21.91 -2.93
C MET A 284 -0.96 -20.96 -2.89
N ALA A 285 -1.40 -20.43 -4.04
CA ALA A 285 -2.62 -19.62 -4.13
C ALA A 285 -3.85 -20.43 -3.70
N GLU A 286 -3.92 -21.71 -4.07
CA GLU A 286 -5.01 -22.59 -3.64
C GLU A 286 -5.03 -22.76 -2.11
N LYS A 287 -3.88 -22.96 -1.48
CA LYS A 287 -3.76 -23.03 -0.01
C LYS A 287 -4.18 -21.71 0.65
N LEU A 288 -3.74 -20.57 0.11
CA LEU A 288 -4.10 -19.24 0.59
C LEU A 288 -5.61 -19.00 0.51
N TYR A 289 -6.24 -19.33 -0.62
CA TYR A 289 -7.66 -19.09 -0.86
C TYR A 289 -8.53 -20.05 -0.06
N LYS A 290 -8.11 -21.31 0.14
CA LYS A 290 -8.76 -22.24 1.08
C LYS A 290 -8.74 -21.68 2.50
N LYS A 291 -7.62 -21.11 2.95
CA LYS A 291 -7.52 -20.45 4.26
C LYS A 291 -8.39 -19.18 4.33
N ALA A 292 -8.45 -18.38 3.27
CA ALA A 292 -9.37 -17.24 3.18
C ALA A 292 -10.84 -17.68 3.28
N SER A 293 -11.21 -18.80 2.64
CA SER A 293 -12.54 -19.39 2.70
C SER A 293 -12.88 -19.90 4.10
N GLU A 294 -11.92 -20.54 4.78
CA GLU A 294 -12.04 -20.97 6.17
C GLU A 294 -12.34 -19.78 7.11
N TYR A 295 -11.62 -18.67 6.94
CA TYR A 295 -11.85 -17.44 7.70
C TYR A 295 -13.17 -16.76 7.33
N ALA A 296 -13.56 -16.78 6.05
CA ALA A 296 -14.81 -16.20 5.59
C ALA A 296 -16.05 -16.94 6.14
N LYS A 297 -15.95 -18.26 6.34
CA LYS A 297 -17.08 -19.14 6.71
C LYS A 297 -18.29 -18.90 5.77
N PRO A 298 -18.13 -19.13 4.45
CA PRO A 298 -19.02 -18.61 3.41
C PRO A 298 -20.45 -19.17 3.45
N LYS A 299 -20.69 -20.29 4.14
CA LYS A 299 -21.98 -21.01 4.14
C LYS A 299 -23.17 -20.07 4.39
N ASN A 300 -24.02 -19.89 3.37
CA ASN A 300 -25.23 -19.05 3.40
C ASN A 300 -24.96 -17.57 3.76
N LYS A 301 -23.77 -17.05 3.44
CA LYS A 301 -23.38 -15.65 3.65
C LYS A 301 -23.46 -14.84 2.35
N ASN A 302 -23.79 -13.56 2.46
CA ASN A 302 -23.62 -12.59 1.37
C ASN A 302 -22.19 -12.04 1.45
N ILE A 303 -21.41 -12.28 0.40
CA ILE A 303 -19.99 -11.95 0.33
C ILE A 303 -19.79 -10.75 -0.60
N LEU A 304 -19.07 -9.75 -0.11
CA LEU A 304 -18.55 -8.66 -0.94
C LEU A 304 -17.05 -8.87 -1.13
N ASP A 305 -16.63 -9.17 -2.36
CA ASP A 305 -15.25 -9.39 -2.77
C ASP A 305 -14.71 -8.12 -3.45
N LEU A 306 -13.91 -7.34 -2.73
CA LEU A 306 -13.33 -6.09 -3.21
C LEU A 306 -11.92 -6.32 -3.74
N TYR A 307 -11.60 -5.69 -4.87
CA TYR A 307 -10.37 -5.97 -5.64
C TYR A 307 -10.38 -7.39 -6.20
N CYS A 308 -11.54 -7.85 -6.69
CA CYS A 308 -11.77 -9.26 -6.98
C CYS A 308 -10.97 -9.77 -8.19
N GLY A 309 -10.36 -8.89 -9.00
CA GLY A 309 -9.70 -9.26 -10.24
C GLY A 309 -10.62 -10.08 -11.16
N ALA A 310 -10.13 -11.22 -11.64
CA ALA A 310 -10.90 -12.18 -12.44
C ALA A 310 -11.90 -13.03 -11.62
N GLY A 311 -12.25 -12.61 -10.40
CA GLY A 311 -13.21 -13.25 -9.50
C GLY A 311 -12.70 -14.48 -8.77
N THR A 312 -11.38 -14.72 -8.75
CA THR A 312 -10.83 -16.02 -8.31
C THR A 312 -11.17 -16.38 -6.85
N ILE A 313 -11.14 -15.40 -5.94
CA ILE A 313 -11.42 -15.64 -4.52
C ILE A 313 -12.94 -15.80 -4.32
N GLY A 314 -13.75 -14.81 -4.70
CA GLY A 314 -15.20 -14.86 -4.55
C GLY A 314 -15.85 -16.07 -5.22
N LEU A 315 -15.44 -16.43 -6.44
CA LEU A 315 -15.99 -17.59 -7.16
C LEU A 315 -15.64 -18.92 -6.47
N SER A 316 -14.48 -19.03 -5.82
CA SER A 316 -14.11 -20.24 -5.05
C SER A 316 -15.03 -20.50 -3.86
N MET A 317 -15.72 -19.45 -3.38
CA MET A 317 -16.67 -19.54 -2.26
C MET A 317 -18.13 -19.56 -2.71
N ALA A 318 -18.41 -19.26 -3.97
CA ALA A 318 -19.76 -18.99 -4.46
C ALA A 318 -20.73 -20.17 -4.28
N ARG A 319 -20.24 -21.43 -4.40
CA ARG A 319 -21.09 -22.62 -4.19
C ARG A 319 -21.58 -22.79 -2.75
N GLN A 320 -20.87 -22.20 -1.78
CA GLN A 320 -21.24 -22.24 -0.36
C GLN A 320 -21.97 -20.95 0.07
N ALA A 321 -21.67 -19.84 -0.61
CA ALA A 321 -22.24 -18.53 -0.34
C ALA A 321 -23.73 -18.45 -0.73
N LYS A 322 -24.44 -17.53 -0.09
CA LYS A 322 -25.78 -17.13 -0.53
C LYS A 322 -25.69 -16.28 -1.80
N SER A 323 -24.79 -15.30 -1.80
CA SER A 323 -24.52 -14.43 -2.94
C SER A 323 -23.08 -13.90 -2.88
N VAL A 324 -22.52 -13.57 -4.04
CA VAL A 324 -21.20 -12.94 -4.18
C VAL A 324 -21.33 -11.69 -5.03
N ILE A 325 -20.80 -10.56 -4.55
CA ILE A 325 -20.63 -9.32 -5.31
C ILE A 325 -19.15 -9.05 -5.43
N GLY A 326 -18.60 -9.09 -6.63
CA GLY A 326 -17.21 -8.71 -6.90
C GLY A 326 -17.09 -7.27 -7.37
N VAL A 327 -16.06 -6.54 -6.93
CA VAL A 327 -15.73 -5.20 -7.43
C VAL A 327 -14.28 -5.17 -7.92
N GLU A 328 -14.10 -4.70 -9.15
CA GLU A 328 -12.79 -4.58 -9.79
C GLU A 328 -12.76 -3.31 -10.68
N ILE A 329 -11.62 -2.62 -10.73
CA ILE A 329 -11.48 -1.38 -11.49
C ILE A 329 -11.12 -1.62 -12.96
N ILE A 330 -10.51 -2.78 -13.27
CA ILE A 330 -10.09 -3.15 -14.62
C ILE A 330 -11.25 -3.82 -15.39
N PRO A 331 -11.77 -3.20 -16.48
CA PRO A 331 -12.90 -3.73 -17.23
C PRO A 331 -12.68 -5.14 -17.80
N GLU A 332 -11.47 -5.44 -18.26
CA GLU A 332 -11.10 -6.76 -18.80
C GLU A 332 -11.18 -7.85 -17.72
N ALA A 333 -10.73 -7.54 -16.51
CA ALA A 333 -10.80 -8.47 -15.38
C ALA A 333 -12.25 -8.73 -14.94
N VAL A 334 -13.13 -7.72 -15.00
CA VAL A 334 -14.57 -7.88 -14.75
C VAL A 334 -15.21 -8.79 -15.80
N LYS A 335 -14.90 -8.58 -17.09
CA LYS A 335 -15.38 -9.46 -18.18
C LYS A 335 -14.92 -10.90 -17.99
N ASP A 336 -13.66 -11.10 -17.60
CA ASP A 336 -13.12 -12.41 -17.27
C ASP A 336 -13.86 -13.01 -16.07
N ALA A 337 -14.15 -12.23 -15.02
CA ALA A 337 -14.88 -12.70 -13.85
C ALA A 337 -16.32 -13.14 -14.17
N GLU A 338 -17.05 -12.36 -14.97
CA GLU A 338 -18.39 -12.73 -15.47
C GLU A 338 -18.34 -14.01 -16.33
N TYR A 339 -17.35 -14.12 -17.20
CA TYR A 339 -17.15 -15.31 -18.02
C TYR A 339 -16.82 -16.53 -17.15
N ASN A 340 -15.92 -16.38 -16.17
CA ASN A 340 -15.55 -17.42 -15.23
C ASN A 340 -16.77 -17.89 -14.41
N ALA A 341 -17.64 -16.98 -13.97
CA ALA A 341 -18.88 -17.36 -13.31
C ALA A 341 -19.76 -18.25 -14.19
N ARG A 342 -20.00 -17.83 -15.44
CA ARG A 342 -20.79 -18.60 -16.43
C ARG A 342 -20.14 -19.96 -16.74
N LEU A 343 -18.83 -19.99 -16.95
CA LEU A 343 -18.06 -21.19 -17.25
C LEU A 343 -18.17 -22.25 -16.14
N ASN A 344 -18.34 -21.80 -14.90
CA ASN A 344 -18.47 -22.68 -13.73
C ASN A 344 -19.93 -22.93 -13.31
N GLY A 345 -20.91 -22.41 -14.06
CA GLY A 345 -22.33 -22.52 -13.72
C GLY A 345 -22.69 -21.83 -12.42
N ILE A 346 -22.02 -20.72 -12.10
CA ILE A 346 -22.24 -19.91 -10.90
C ILE A 346 -23.20 -18.77 -11.25
N GLU A 347 -24.44 -18.86 -10.76
CA GLU A 347 -25.50 -17.88 -11.03
C GLU A 347 -25.70 -16.87 -9.89
N ASN A 348 -25.16 -17.15 -8.70
CA ASN A 348 -25.28 -16.33 -7.51
C ASN A 348 -24.12 -15.32 -7.34
N ALA A 349 -23.37 -15.03 -8.41
CA ALA A 349 -22.29 -14.05 -8.43
C ALA A 349 -22.56 -12.93 -9.45
N ARG A 350 -22.30 -11.69 -9.08
CA ARG A 350 -22.32 -10.53 -9.99
C ARG A 350 -21.07 -9.66 -9.79
N PHE A 351 -20.65 -8.96 -10.83
CA PHE A 351 -19.44 -8.15 -10.82
C PHE A 351 -19.72 -6.70 -11.18
N ILE A 352 -18.97 -5.77 -10.58
CA ILE A 352 -19.11 -4.33 -10.78
C ILE A 352 -17.76 -3.76 -11.19
N CYS A 353 -17.73 -3.09 -12.34
CA CYS A 353 -16.55 -2.38 -12.83
C CYS A 353 -16.46 -0.98 -12.22
N ALA A 354 -15.74 -0.84 -11.12
CA ALA A 354 -15.61 0.44 -10.41
C ALA A 354 -14.40 0.45 -9.45
N ASP A 355 -14.04 1.64 -9.01
CA ASP A 355 -13.13 1.79 -7.86
C ASP A 355 -13.77 1.20 -6.59
N ALA A 356 -12.99 0.43 -5.83
CA ALA A 356 -13.49 -0.30 -4.66
C ALA A 356 -14.16 0.61 -3.62
N ALA A 357 -13.60 1.80 -3.33
CA ALA A 357 -14.19 2.71 -2.35
C ALA A 357 -15.51 3.28 -2.87
N LYS A 358 -15.56 3.70 -4.13
CA LYS A 358 -16.80 4.23 -4.73
C LYS A 358 -17.92 3.19 -4.79
N ALA A 359 -17.61 1.98 -5.27
CA ALA A 359 -18.60 0.91 -5.34
C ALA A 359 -19.11 0.50 -3.96
N ALA A 360 -18.21 0.40 -2.98
CA ALA A 360 -18.58 0.12 -1.60
C ALA A 360 -19.53 1.18 -1.04
N GLU A 361 -19.32 2.47 -1.33
CA GLU A 361 -20.24 3.53 -0.91
C GLU A 361 -21.61 3.45 -1.59
N GLU A 362 -21.67 3.12 -2.88
CA GLU A 362 -22.92 2.97 -3.63
C GLU A 362 -23.73 1.77 -3.12
N LEU A 363 -23.08 0.61 -2.98
CA LEU A 363 -23.69 -0.60 -2.42
C LEU A 363 -24.17 -0.41 -0.97
N ALA A 364 -23.45 0.38 -0.17
CA ALA A 364 -23.88 0.73 1.17
C ALA A 364 -25.16 1.60 1.17
N LYS A 365 -25.32 2.53 0.22
CA LYS A 365 -26.55 3.34 0.08
C LYS A 365 -27.76 2.50 -0.33
N GLU A 366 -27.53 1.43 -1.07
CA GLU A 366 -28.56 0.45 -1.44
C GLU A 366 -28.99 -0.45 -0.26
N ASN A 367 -28.36 -0.31 0.92
CA ASN A 367 -28.58 -1.17 2.10
C ASN A 367 -28.42 -2.66 1.77
N ILE A 368 -27.47 -3.01 0.89
CA ILE A 368 -27.14 -4.40 0.59
C ILE A 368 -26.64 -5.07 1.86
N LYS A 369 -27.31 -6.15 2.26
CA LYS A 369 -26.86 -6.97 3.39
C LYS A 369 -25.56 -7.68 3.02
N THR A 370 -24.49 -7.37 3.74
CA THR A 370 -23.16 -7.97 3.57
C THR A 370 -22.74 -8.62 4.88
N ASP A 371 -22.58 -9.94 4.88
CA ASP A 371 -22.18 -10.68 6.09
C ASP A 371 -20.66 -10.81 6.20
N VAL A 372 -19.96 -10.87 5.06
CA VAL A 372 -18.51 -11.01 4.95
C VAL A 372 -17.98 -10.08 3.88
N VAL A 373 -16.89 -9.37 4.18
CA VAL A 373 -16.13 -8.60 3.19
C VAL A 373 -14.77 -9.26 3.00
N ILE A 374 -14.38 -9.48 1.75
CA ILE A 374 -13.04 -9.92 1.37
C ILE A 374 -12.34 -8.74 0.70
N VAL A 375 -11.08 -8.50 1.07
CA VAL A 375 -10.22 -7.50 0.43
C VAL A 375 -8.88 -8.14 0.07
N ASP A 376 -8.46 -7.99 -1.19
CA ASP A 376 -7.09 -8.30 -1.68
C ASP A 376 -6.48 -7.05 -2.35
N PRO A 377 -6.16 -6.00 -1.56
CA PRO A 377 -5.78 -4.72 -2.12
C PRO A 377 -4.36 -4.75 -2.74
N PRO A 378 -4.05 -3.77 -3.60
CA PRO A 378 -2.67 -3.55 -4.05
C PRO A 378 -1.74 -3.24 -2.86
N ARG A 379 -0.41 -3.29 -3.07
CA ARG A 379 0.63 -3.06 -2.04
C ARG A 379 0.44 -1.85 -1.13
N LYS A 380 -0.28 -0.80 -1.58
CA LYS A 380 -0.62 0.38 -0.78
C LYS A 380 -1.65 0.13 0.34
N GLY A 381 -2.29 -1.04 0.36
CA GLY A 381 -3.40 -1.40 1.24
C GLY A 381 -4.72 -0.73 0.85
N CYS A 382 -5.71 -0.81 1.74
CA CYS A 382 -6.99 -0.14 1.58
C CYS A 382 -6.87 1.36 1.86
N SER A 383 -7.75 2.16 1.26
CA SER A 383 -7.89 3.56 1.65
C SER A 383 -8.68 3.68 2.96
N ALA A 384 -8.46 4.76 3.71
CA ALA A 384 -9.17 5.00 4.97
C ALA A 384 -10.69 5.11 4.75
N GLU A 385 -11.12 5.70 3.63
CA GLU A 385 -12.54 5.83 3.25
C GLU A 385 -13.19 4.48 2.98
N LEU A 386 -12.43 3.54 2.38
CA LEU A 386 -12.91 2.19 2.16
C LEU A 386 -13.04 1.43 3.49
N ILE A 387 -12.03 1.51 4.35
CA ILE A 387 -12.07 0.88 5.68
C ILE A 387 -13.26 1.41 6.49
N ASP A 388 -13.48 2.73 6.50
CA ASP A 388 -14.64 3.34 7.15
C ASP A 388 -15.97 2.82 6.60
N THR A 389 -16.09 2.73 5.27
CA THR A 389 -17.29 2.20 4.63
C THR A 389 -17.54 0.73 4.99
N ILE A 390 -16.49 -0.10 4.98
CA ILE A 390 -16.56 -1.50 5.41
C ILE A 390 -17.02 -1.58 6.86
N ALA A 391 -16.32 -0.90 7.77
CA ALA A 391 -16.54 -1.04 9.20
C ALA A 391 -17.87 -0.43 9.67
N ASN A 392 -18.21 0.77 9.19
CA ASN A 392 -19.32 1.57 9.74
C ASN A 392 -20.61 1.52 8.91
N LYS A 393 -20.54 1.24 7.60
CA LYS A 393 -21.73 1.22 6.74
C LYS A 393 -22.22 -0.19 6.44
N PHE A 394 -21.32 -1.11 6.09
CA PHE A 394 -21.67 -2.53 5.95
C PHE A 394 -21.69 -3.23 7.31
N SER A 395 -20.68 -2.94 8.13
CA SER A 395 -20.44 -3.58 9.43
C SER A 395 -20.55 -5.12 9.40
N PRO A 396 -19.83 -5.80 8.48
CA PRO A 396 -19.90 -7.25 8.34
C PRO A 396 -19.48 -7.97 9.61
N GLU A 397 -19.94 -9.22 9.77
CA GLU A 397 -19.50 -10.10 10.86
C GLU A 397 -17.99 -10.36 10.77
N ARG A 398 -17.47 -10.50 9.53
CA ARG A 398 -16.07 -10.79 9.26
C ARG A 398 -15.52 -9.94 8.12
N VAL A 399 -14.26 -9.53 8.27
CA VAL A 399 -13.44 -9.03 7.16
C VAL A 399 -12.28 -10.00 6.97
N VAL A 400 -12.18 -10.59 5.78
CA VAL A 400 -11.04 -11.41 5.38
C VAL A 400 -10.11 -10.56 4.53
N TYR A 401 -8.90 -10.35 5.01
CA TYR A 401 -7.91 -9.50 4.34
C TYR A 401 -6.78 -10.39 3.83
N VAL A 402 -6.55 -10.41 2.51
CA VAL A 402 -5.39 -11.03 1.87
C VAL A 402 -4.41 -9.92 1.51
N SER A 403 -3.13 -10.04 1.89
CA SER A 403 -2.15 -8.99 1.66
C SER A 403 -0.76 -9.51 1.31
N CYS A 404 -0.16 -8.85 0.31
CA CYS A 404 1.22 -9.05 -0.11
C CYS A 404 2.22 -8.13 0.61
N ASP A 405 1.75 -7.19 1.44
CA ASP A 405 2.57 -6.23 2.18
C ASP A 405 2.18 -6.21 3.68
N PRO A 406 3.05 -6.75 4.56
CA PRO A 406 2.77 -6.80 5.99
C PRO A 406 2.63 -5.42 6.65
N ALA A 407 3.31 -4.39 6.14
CA ALA A 407 3.32 -3.07 6.77
C ALA A 407 2.01 -2.30 6.53
N THR A 408 1.50 -2.33 5.30
CA THR A 408 0.20 -1.72 4.99
C THR A 408 -0.95 -2.54 5.58
N LEU A 409 -0.81 -3.88 5.63
CA LEU A 409 -1.72 -4.75 6.37
C LEU A 409 -1.81 -4.36 7.85
N ALA A 410 -0.67 -4.23 8.54
CA ALA A 410 -0.64 -3.88 9.95
C ALA A 410 -1.23 -2.49 10.23
N ARG A 411 -0.98 -1.51 9.35
CA ARG A 411 -1.65 -0.20 9.42
C ARG A 411 -3.17 -0.36 9.34
N ASP A 412 -3.67 -1.13 8.38
CA ASP A 412 -5.11 -1.29 8.16
C ASP A 412 -5.77 -2.05 9.31
N ILE A 413 -5.12 -3.09 9.85
CA ILE A 413 -5.58 -3.80 11.07
C ILE A 413 -5.79 -2.82 12.22
N LYS A 414 -4.85 -1.88 12.43
CA LYS A 414 -4.98 -0.85 13.47
C LYS A 414 -6.20 0.03 13.26
N ILE A 415 -6.43 0.49 12.02
CA ILE A 415 -7.58 1.35 11.67
C ILE A 415 -8.90 0.58 11.90
N PHE A 416 -8.98 -0.68 11.48
CA PHE A 416 -10.12 -1.55 11.79
C PHE A 416 -10.32 -1.72 13.30
N GLY A 417 -9.24 -1.87 14.06
CA GLY A 417 -9.23 -1.93 15.53
C GLY A 417 -9.89 -0.71 16.18
N GLU A 418 -9.55 0.48 15.69
CA GLU A 418 -10.14 1.76 16.12
C GLU A 418 -11.64 1.88 15.76
N MET A 419 -12.13 1.06 14.85
CA MET A 419 -13.53 1.01 14.38
C MET A 419 -14.31 -0.20 14.91
N GLY A 420 -13.81 -0.86 15.97
CA GLY A 420 -14.56 -1.92 16.67
C GLY A 420 -14.41 -3.32 16.06
N TYR A 421 -13.41 -3.54 15.22
CA TYR A 421 -12.98 -4.87 14.81
C TYR A 421 -11.83 -5.35 15.69
N GLU A 422 -11.62 -6.66 15.73
CA GLU A 422 -10.46 -7.26 16.37
C GLU A 422 -9.80 -8.26 15.43
N LEU A 423 -8.48 -8.34 15.53
CA LEU A 423 -7.69 -9.37 14.88
C LEU A 423 -7.91 -10.70 15.62
N VAL A 424 -8.61 -11.63 14.99
CA VAL A 424 -8.90 -12.95 15.56
C VAL A 424 -7.74 -13.90 15.33
N GLU A 425 -7.29 -13.98 14.08
CA GLU A 425 -6.24 -14.88 13.64
C GLU A 425 -5.68 -14.43 12.29
N TYR A 426 -4.44 -14.82 12.01
CA TYR A 426 -3.79 -14.56 10.74
C TYR A 426 -2.78 -15.65 10.40
N THR A 427 -2.60 -15.90 9.11
CA THR A 427 -1.74 -16.96 8.59
C THR A 427 -0.84 -16.39 7.50
N PRO A 428 0.49 -16.36 7.73
CA PRO A 428 1.45 -16.11 6.66
C PRO A 428 1.40 -17.24 5.62
N CYS A 429 1.67 -16.93 4.36
CA CYS A 429 1.74 -17.88 3.26
C CYS A 429 2.96 -17.57 2.40
N ASP A 430 3.85 -18.56 2.27
CA ASP A 430 4.97 -18.47 1.35
C ASP A 430 4.51 -18.75 -0.09
N LEU A 431 3.89 -17.74 -0.70
CA LEU A 431 3.51 -17.77 -2.11
C LEU A 431 4.74 -17.70 -3.04
N PHE A 432 5.87 -17.18 -2.54
CA PHE A 432 7.08 -16.92 -3.34
C PHE A 432 8.36 -17.45 -2.65
N PRO A 433 8.55 -18.78 -2.59
CA PRO A 433 9.77 -19.37 -2.08
C PRO A 433 11.02 -18.81 -2.76
N ARG A 434 12.11 -18.70 -2.00
CA ARG A 434 13.43 -18.12 -2.33
C ARG A 434 13.47 -16.60 -2.52
N THR A 435 12.36 -15.91 -2.28
CA THR A 435 12.23 -14.44 -2.37
C THR A 435 11.90 -13.82 -1.01
N SER A 436 11.95 -12.49 -0.89
CA SER A 436 11.59 -11.77 0.33
C SER A 436 10.09 -11.52 0.51
N HIS A 437 9.28 -11.84 -0.50
CA HIS A 437 7.84 -11.64 -0.48
C HIS A 437 7.15 -12.69 0.40
N ILE A 438 6.07 -12.28 1.05
CA ILE A 438 5.23 -13.08 1.93
C ILE A 438 3.79 -12.59 1.73
N GLU A 439 2.87 -13.53 1.54
CA GLU A 439 1.44 -13.24 1.57
C GLU A 439 0.92 -13.49 2.98
N THR A 440 -0.15 -12.81 3.38
CA THR A 440 -0.81 -13.05 4.67
C THR A 440 -2.31 -12.99 4.50
N VAL A 441 -3.01 -13.95 5.08
CA VAL A 441 -4.47 -13.92 5.20
C VAL A 441 -4.86 -13.66 6.65
N VAL A 442 -5.77 -12.72 6.85
CA VAL A 442 -6.18 -12.21 8.16
C VAL A 442 -7.70 -12.35 8.31
N CYS A 443 -8.13 -12.77 9.49
CA CYS A 443 -9.52 -12.73 9.93
C CYS A 443 -9.70 -11.60 10.94
N LEU A 444 -10.46 -10.59 10.55
CA LEU A 444 -10.98 -9.58 11.48
C LEU A 444 -12.44 -9.91 11.78
N SER A 445 -12.83 -9.80 13.04
CA SER A 445 -14.23 -9.93 13.44
C SER A 445 -14.72 -8.70 14.17
N ARG A 446 -16.01 -8.40 14.02
CA ARG A 446 -16.61 -7.31 14.76
C ARG A 446 -16.72 -7.69 16.24
N LYS A 447 -16.24 -6.84 17.15
CA LYS A 447 -16.43 -7.05 18.58
C LYS A 447 -17.92 -7.16 18.87
N LYS A 448 -18.36 -8.24 19.50
CA LYS A 448 -19.71 -8.31 20.06
C LYS A 448 -19.78 -7.22 21.12
N GLY A 449 -20.76 -6.33 21.03
CA GLY A 449 -21.00 -5.39 22.10
C GLY A 449 -21.36 -6.19 23.35
N ASP A 450 -20.49 -6.18 24.34
CA ASP A 450 -20.94 -6.45 25.70
C ASP A 450 -22.01 -5.39 26.01
N GLU A 451 -23.20 -5.83 26.42
CA GLU A 451 -24.09 -4.99 27.22
C GLU A 451 -23.35 -4.66 28.52
N CYS A 452 -22.46 -3.66 28.47
CA CYS A 452 -21.74 -3.21 29.65
C CYS A 452 -22.50 -2.04 30.25
N SER A 453 -23.28 -2.41 31.27
CA SER A 453 -23.50 -1.65 32.50
C SER A 453 -22.44 -0.58 32.75
N ASN A 454 -22.91 0.62 33.10
CA ASN A 454 -22.12 1.68 33.68
C ASN A 454 -21.26 1.13 34.83
N GLU A 455 -19.96 0.92 34.60
CA GLU A 455 -18.95 1.01 35.64
C GLU A 455 -17.61 1.34 34.99
N THR A 456 -17.19 2.58 35.22
CA THR A 456 -15.96 3.17 34.69
C THR A 456 -14.82 2.79 35.63
N GLU A 457 -14.09 1.73 35.33
CA GLU A 457 -12.73 1.58 35.88
C GLU A 457 -11.73 2.26 34.96
N MET A 458 -11.30 3.44 35.40
CA MET A 458 -10.18 4.17 34.84
C MET A 458 -8.89 3.39 35.10
N ILE A 459 -8.43 2.63 34.11
CA ILE A 459 -7.01 2.26 34.02
C ILE A 459 -6.30 3.40 33.28
N SER A 460 -5.53 4.15 34.05
CA SER A 460 -4.61 5.18 33.61
C SER A 460 -3.51 4.59 32.75
N ASP A 461 -3.46 4.94 31.46
CA ASP A 461 -2.23 4.76 30.68
C ASP A 461 -2.01 5.96 29.73
N GLU A 462 -0.99 6.74 30.05
CA GLU A 462 -0.68 8.07 29.51
C GLU A 462 0.05 8.04 28.15
N LYS A 463 -0.16 7.00 27.32
CA LYS A 463 0.61 6.79 26.07
C LYS A 463 -0.20 6.70 24.77
N SER A 464 -1.39 7.31 24.71
CA SER A 464 -2.06 7.60 23.43
C SER A 464 -1.89 9.07 23.06
N ARG A 465 -0.83 9.41 22.31
CA ARG A 465 -0.55 10.80 21.89
C ARG A 465 -1.33 11.28 20.67
N TYR A 466 -2.27 10.52 20.13
CA TYR A 466 -3.13 11.02 19.04
C TYR A 466 -4.57 10.53 19.22
N LYS A 467 -5.44 11.38 19.75
CA LYS A 467 -6.88 11.23 19.53
C LYS A 467 -7.12 11.27 18.01
N SER A 468 -7.91 10.34 17.48
CA SER A 468 -8.19 10.31 16.04
C SER A 468 -8.71 11.68 15.57
N TRP A 469 -8.17 12.19 14.46
CA TRP A 469 -8.52 13.50 13.90
C TRP A 469 -10.04 13.64 13.70
N SER A 470 -10.71 12.57 13.27
CA SER A 470 -12.16 12.54 13.09
C SER A 470 -12.92 12.81 14.39
N ASN A 471 -12.44 12.27 15.52
CA ASN A 471 -13.06 12.51 16.83
C ASN A 471 -12.82 13.96 17.29
N LEU A 472 -11.58 14.47 17.19
CA LEU A 472 -11.27 15.86 17.51
C LEU A 472 -12.08 16.84 16.65
N LYS A 473 -12.19 16.58 15.34
CA LYS A 473 -12.97 17.38 14.41
C LYS A 473 -14.46 17.38 14.76
N LYS A 474 -15.02 16.21 15.12
CA LYS A 474 -16.41 16.11 15.57
C LYS A 474 -16.64 16.93 16.85
N GLN A 475 -15.80 16.74 17.87
CA GLN A 475 -15.89 17.48 19.13
C GLN A 475 -15.78 18.99 18.93
N MET A 476 -14.89 19.45 18.05
CA MET A 476 -14.79 20.86 17.69
C MET A 476 -16.01 21.39 16.96
N ASN A 477 -16.56 20.63 16.00
CA ASN A 477 -17.78 21.02 15.29
C ASN A 477 -18.99 21.10 16.23
N ASP A 478 -19.08 20.21 17.22
CA ASP A 478 -20.14 20.23 18.23
C ASP A 478 -20.06 21.46 19.15
N LEU A 479 -18.85 22.00 19.33
CA LEU A 479 -18.59 23.22 20.10
C LEU A 479 -18.73 24.50 19.28
N LEU A 480 -18.74 24.44 17.95
CA LEU A 480 -18.96 25.62 17.14
C LEU A 480 -20.32 26.25 17.45
N CYS A 481 -20.33 27.57 17.54
CA CYS A 481 -21.56 28.32 17.63
C CYS A 481 -22.44 28.15 16.39
N ASP A 482 -23.76 28.19 16.58
CA ASP A 482 -24.72 27.88 15.51
C ASP A 482 -24.57 28.78 14.28
N SER A 483 -24.21 30.05 14.47
CA SER A 483 -24.02 31.00 13.35
C SER A 483 -22.79 30.71 12.47
N LEU A 484 -21.89 29.82 12.92
CA LEU A 484 -20.66 29.43 12.21
C LEU A 484 -20.60 27.94 11.82
N LYS A 485 -21.52 27.08 12.28
CA LYS A 485 -21.45 25.61 12.09
C LYS A 485 -21.24 25.15 10.64
N ASP A 486 -21.89 25.81 9.68
CA ASP A 486 -21.76 25.47 8.23
C ASP A 486 -20.74 26.33 7.49
N LYS A 487 -20.14 27.30 8.19
CA LYS A 487 -19.21 28.28 7.61
C LYS A 487 -17.77 27.95 7.96
N ILE A 488 -17.50 27.44 9.16
CA ILE A 488 -16.16 27.07 9.61
C ILE A 488 -15.90 25.60 9.36
N SER A 489 -14.73 25.27 8.80
CA SER A 489 -14.27 23.89 8.72
C SER A 489 -12.79 23.76 9.02
N TYR A 490 -12.44 22.64 9.66
CA TYR A 490 -11.07 22.30 9.98
C TYR A 490 -10.57 21.17 9.08
N PHE A 491 -9.32 21.27 8.65
CA PHE A 491 -8.61 20.25 7.88
C PHE A 491 -7.27 19.92 8.54
N TYR A 492 -6.88 18.65 8.50
CA TYR A 492 -5.59 18.16 8.96
C TYR A 492 -5.18 16.96 8.10
N THR A 493 -3.94 16.96 7.63
CA THR A 493 -3.31 15.81 6.97
C THR A 493 -1.88 15.68 7.45
N SER A 494 -1.40 14.44 7.58
CA SER A 494 -0.03 14.11 7.95
C SER A 494 0.45 12.93 7.13
N TYR A 495 1.65 13.04 6.60
CA TYR A 495 2.30 12.02 5.80
C TYR A 495 3.59 11.64 6.50
N HIS A 496 3.79 10.34 6.71
CA HIS A 496 4.99 9.79 7.32
C HIS A 496 5.82 9.09 6.25
N GLU A 497 6.96 9.67 5.90
CA GLU A 497 8.03 9.00 5.16
C GLU A 497 9.10 8.49 6.14
N VAL A 498 9.94 7.55 5.68
CA VAL A 498 10.91 6.82 6.51
C VAL A 498 11.83 7.73 7.35
N HIS A 499 12.03 8.99 6.95
CA HIS A 499 12.90 9.95 7.65
C HIS A 499 12.29 11.33 7.89
N ASN A 500 11.11 11.62 7.36
CA ASN A 500 10.46 12.94 7.43
C ASN A 500 8.97 12.73 7.70
N ALA A 501 8.38 13.54 8.58
CA ALA A 501 6.93 13.72 8.59
C ALA A 501 6.60 15.09 8.02
N TYR A 502 5.66 15.18 7.09
CA TYR A 502 5.14 16.47 6.64
C TYR A 502 3.65 16.50 6.88
N GLY A 503 3.12 17.67 7.22
CA GLY A 503 1.68 17.80 7.32
C GLY A 503 1.20 19.22 7.21
N ARG A 504 -0.12 19.32 7.05
CA ARG A 504 -0.82 20.57 6.80
C ARG A 504 -2.12 20.60 7.59
N ALA A 505 -2.39 21.73 8.22
CA ALA A 505 -3.65 22.00 8.89
C ALA A 505 -4.23 23.33 8.43
N THR A 506 -5.56 23.45 8.32
CA THR A 506 -6.21 24.70 7.94
C THR A 506 -7.48 24.97 8.74
N ILE A 507 -7.77 26.26 8.93
CA ILE A 507 -9.08 26.74 9.37
C ILE A 507 -9.68 27.50 8.18
N ASN A 508 -10.86 27.06 7.73
CA ASN A 508 -11.52 27.61 6.56
C ASN A 508 -12.82 28.32 6.96
N TYR A 509 -13.16 29.40 6.24
CA TYR A 509 -14.46 30.07 6.31
C TYR A 509 -15.11 30.12 4.92
N ASN A 510 -16.33 29.60 4.78
CA ASN A 510 -17.03 29.46 3.50
C ASN A 510 -16.15 28.83 2.41
N LYS A 511 -15.47 27.73 2.76
CA LYS A 511 -14.53 26.98 1.89
C LYS A 511 -13.30 27.77 1.42
N LYS A 512 -13.04 28.96 1.97
CA LYS A 512 -11.78 29.69 1.77
C LYS A 512 -10.88 29.50 2.98
N GLU A 513 -9.62 29.15 2.74
CA GLU A 513 -8.60 29.08 3.79
C GLU A 513 -8.44 30.47 4.42
N LEU A 514 -8.61 30.57 5.74
CA LEU A 514 -8.30 31.79 6.48
C LEU A 514 -6.86 31.74 7.00
N VAL A 515 -6.47 30.56 7.46
CA VAL A 515 -5.18 30.30 8.06
C VAL A 515 -4.74 28.88 7.68
N SER A 516 -3.46 28.71 7.37
CA SER A 516 -2.87 27.40 7.16
C SER A 516 -1.55 27.25 7.89
N PHE A 517 -1.33 26.05 8.41
CA PHE A 517 -0.14 25.62 9.12
C PHE A 517 0.48 24.49 8.31
N SER A 518 1.77 24.61 8.02
CA SER A 518 2.54 23.52 7.41
C SER A 518 3.69 23.20 8.34
N TRP A 519 3.98 21.91 8.53
CA TRP A 519 5.17 21.50 9.28
C TRP A 519 5.92 20.42 8.52
N VAL A 520 7.23 20.42 8.71
CA VAL A 520 8.15 19.39 8.23
C VAL A 520 8.98 18.95 9.43
N GLU A 521 8.73 17.75 9.91
CA GLU A 521 9.52 17.10 10.96
C GLU A 521 10.73 16.44 10.30
N MET A 522 11.73 17.26 9.96
CA MET A 522 13.12 16.81 9.89
C MET A 522 13.69 16.88 11.32
N TYR A 523 14.79 16.19 11.59
CA TYR A 523 15.48 16.15 12.90
C TYR A 523 15.97 17.52 13.47
N ALA A 524 15.33 18.66 13.17
CA ALA A 524 15.42 19.94 13.86
C ALA A 524 14.13 20.74 13.61
N GLN A 525 13.59 21.35 14.67
CA GLN A 525 12.30 22.05 14.73
C GLN A 525 12.27 23.32 13.87
N GLU A 526 11.48 23.31 12.79
CA GLU A 526 10.90 24.52 12.22
C GLU A 526 9.43 24.24 11.88
N ARG A 527 8.50 24.84 12.64
CA ARG A 527 7.08 24.90 12.24
C ARG A 527 6.72 26.36 12.10
N GLU A 528 6.24 26.72 10.93
CA GLU A 528 5.90 28.10 10.59
C GLU A 528 4.46 28.19 10.10
N VAL A 529 3.83 29.34 10.31
CA VAL A 529 2.60 29.69 9.60
C VAL A 529 3.00 29.94 8.16
N SER A 530 2.70 28.97 7.29
CA SER A 530 3.15 29.04 5.91
C SER A 530 2.39 30.09 5.08
N GLN A 531 1.10 30.35 5.37
CA GLN A 531 0.26 31.30 4.62
C GLN A 531 -0.85 31.94 5.48
N LEU A 532 -0.98 33.28 5.37
CA LEU A 532 -2.12 34.07 5.88
C LEU A 532 -2.84 34.80 4.75
N TYR A 533 -4.06 35.28 5.02
CA TYR A 533 -4.78 36.19 4.14
C TYR A 533 -4.88 37.59 4.77
N HIS A 534 -4.34 38.60 4.07
CA HIS A 534 -4.45 40.01 4.44
C HIS A 534 -5.17 40.79 3.33
N LYS A 535 -6.22 41.55 3.68
CA LYS A 535 -7.04 42.36 2.72
C LYS A 535 -7.49 41.57 1.47
N GLY A 536 -7.83 40.29 1.64
CA GLY A 536 -8.30 39.44 0.54
C GLY A 536 -7.21 38.89 -0.38
N LYS A 537 -5.92 39.08 -0.07
CA LYS A 537 -4.78 38.52 -0.80
C LYS A 537 -3.99 37.53 0.06
N LYS A 538 -3.39 36.53 -0.58
CA LYS A 538 -2.48 35.55 0.04
C LYS A 538 -1.16 36.26 0.38
N VAL A 539 -0.64 36.05 1.58
CA VAL A 539 0.63 36.62 2.03
C VAL A 539 1.45 35.53 2.74
N SER A 540 2.74 35.42 2.41
CA SER A 540 3.68 34.48 3.02
C SER A 540 4.31 35.04 4.30
N TYR A 541 4.87 34.17 5.15
CA TYR A 541 5.54 34.56 6.40
C TYR A 541 6.59 35.68 6.19
N GLY A 542 7.48 35.52 5.20
CA GLY A 542 8.52 36.51 4.89
C GLY A 542 8.02 37.84 4.31
N GLU A 543 6.77 37.91 3.84
CA GLU A 543 6.11 39.16 3.42
C GLU A 543 5.47 39.88 4.61
N LEU A 544 4.94 39.14 5.59
CA LEU A 544 4.33 39.69 6.81
C LEU A 544 5.34 40.31 7.77
N GLU A 545 6.55 39.74 7.84
CA GLU A 545 7.66 40.23 8.64
C GLU A 545 8.16 41.61 8.14
N LYS A 546 8.20 41.80 6.82
CA LYS A 546 8.59 43.06 6.16
C LYS A 546 7.60 44.21 6.39
N GLU A 547 6.31 43.90 6.55
CA GLU A 547 5.27 44.89 6.83
C GLU A 547 5.17 45.27 8.32
N LYS A 548 6.06 44.76 9.20
CA LYS A 548 6.01 44.91 10.67
C LYS A 548 4.65 44.51 11.26
N TRP A 549 3.94 43.61 10.60
CA TRP A 549 2.60 43.21 10.99
C TRP A 549 2.58 42.17 12.13
N MET A 550 3.74 41.56 12.39
CA MET A 550 3.96 40.66 13.51
C MET A 550 5.00 41.27 14.47
N PRO A 551 4.70 41.41 15.78
CA PRO A 551 5.75 41.55 16.79
C PRO A 551 6.56 40.25 16.86
N GLU A 552 7.74 40.30 17.49
CA GLU A 552 8.77 39.24 17.65
C GLU A 552 8.31 37.91 18.32
N CYS A 553 7.04 37.55 18.21
CA CYS A 553 6.50 36.27 18.64
C CYS A 553 6.74 35.21 17.54
N LYS A 554 7.86 34.47 17.67
CA LYS A 554 7.93 33.10 17.17
C LYS A 554 6.74 32.34 17.79
N LEU A 555 5.76 31.95 16.98
CA LEU A 555 4.67 31.08 17.42
C LEU A 555 5.30 29.79 17.93
N CYS A 556 5.44 29.62 19.24
CA CYS A 556 6.05 28.40 19.79
C CYS A 556 5.04 27.25 19.68
N ASP A 557 5.20 26.46 18.63
CA ASP A 557 4.98 25.02 18.49
C ASP A 557 4.23 24.30 19.63
N ALA A 558 2.92 24.51 19.70
CA ALA A 558 2.00 23.48 20.15
C ALA A 558 1.17 23.05 18.93
N ASP A 559 1.47 21.87 18.40
CA ASP A 559 0.84 21.29 17.19
C ASP A 559 -0.64 21.64 17.09
N PHE A 560 -1.17 21.97 15.91
CA PHE A 560 -2.60 22.28 15.73
C PHE A 560 -3.52 21.26 16.44
N ILE A 561 -3.15 19.97 16.39
CA ILE A 561 -3.79 18.88 17.11
C ILE A 561 -3.61 18.95 18.64
N ASN A 562 -2.44 19.33 19.13
CA ASN A 562 -2.17 19.53 20.55
C ASN A 562 -2.93 20.74 21.09
N SER A 563 -3.00 21.84 20.33
CA SER A 563 -3.79 23.03 20.67
C SER A 563 -5.28 22.72 20.69
N LEU A 564 -5.79 21.95 19.73
CA LEU A 564 -7.17 21.45 19.74
C LEU A 564 -7.45 20.53 20.93
N THR A 565 -6.55 19.58 21.19
CA THR A 565 -6.68 18.65 22.31
C THR A 565 -6.63 19.38 23.65
N SER A 566 -5.75 20.37 23.77
CA SER A 566 -5.63 21.24 24.95
C SER A 566 -6.89 22.08 25.14
N TYR A 567 -7.38 22.70 24.06
CA TYR A 567 -8.62 23.48 24.07
C TYR A 567 -9.82 22.68 24.56
N LEU A 568 -9.98 21.43 24.10
CA LEU A 568 -11.07 20.54 24.51
C LEU A 568 -11.02 20.14 25.99
N LYS A 569 -9.87 20.30 26.64
CA LYS A 569 -9.68 20.03 28.08
C LYS A 569 -9.66 21.30 28.94
N THR A 570 -9.56 22.47 28.30
CA THR A 570 -9.42 23.76 28.99
C THR A 570 -10.78 24.44 29.10
N ASP A 571 -11.04 25.10 30.24
CA ASP A 571 -12.26 25.88 30.38
C ASP A 571 -12.24 27.12 29.46
N ILE A 572 -13.43 27.66 29.20
CA ILE A 572 -13.59 28.72 28.20
C ILE A 572 -12.94 30.05 28.63
N THR A 573 -12.91 30.35 29.93
CA THR A 573 -12.35 31.59 30.46
C THR A 573 -10.83 31.57 30.36
N THR A 574 -10.21 30.44 30.69
CA THR A 574 -8.77 30.23 30.51
C THR A 574 -8.38 30.29 29.03
N SER A 575 -9.19 29.71 28.14
CA SER A 575 -8.94 29.74 26.70
C SER A 575 -9.01 31.16 26.10
N LEU A 576 -9.96 31.99 26.54
CA LEU A 576 -10.09 33.39 26.11
C LEU A 576 -8.90 34.26 26.52
N ASN A 577 -8.27 33.95 27.66
CA ASN A 577 -7.15 34.71 28.23
C ASN A 577 -5.78 34.08 27.95
N SER A 578 -5.71 32.98 27.19
CA SER A 578 -4.47 32.20 26.99
C SER A 578 -3.40 32.95 26.20
N ASP A 579 -2.13 32.84 26.56
CA ASP A 579 -1.04 33.37 25.73
C ASP A 579 -0.88 32.63 24.38
N ASN A 580 -1.52 31.47 24.22
CA ASN A 580 -1.59 30.76 22.95
C ASN A 580 -2.77 31.28 22.10
N TYR A 581 -2.44 31.95 21.01
CA TYR A 581 -3.42 32.54 20.09
C TYR A 581 -4.36 31.52 19.43
N LEU A 582 -3.97 30.26 19.23
CA LEU A 582 -4.86 29.23 18.71
C LEU A 582 -5.99 28.89 19.69
N LEU A 583 -5.69 28.83 20.99
CA LEU A 583 -6.71 28.60 22.02
C LEU A 583 -7.73 29.75 22.04
N ARG A 584 -7.26 31.00 21.90
CA ARG A 584 -8.16 32.16 21.78
C ARG A 584 -9.03 32.08 20.52
N VAL A 585 -8.45 31.70 19.38
CA VAL A 585 -9.19 31.54 18.11
C VAL A 585 -10.28 30.49 18.23
N PHE A 586 -10.00 29.33 18.82
CA PHE A 586 -11.01 28.30 19.07
C PHE A 586 -12.10 28.81 20.03
N ALA A 587 -11.71 29.51 21.10
CA ALA A 587 -12.64 30.10 22.05
C ALA A 587 -13.61 31.11 21.40
N TYR A 588 -13.14 31.98 20.50
CA TYR A 588 -14.01 32.95 19.82
C TYR A 588 -15.09 32.30 18.96
N MET A 589 -14.83 31.10 18.41
CA MET A 589 -15.80 30.38 17.58
C MET A 589 -16.72 29.45 18.37
N ASP A 590 -16.52 29.34 19.68
CA ASP A 590 -17.24 28.39 20.53
C ASP A 590 -18.62 28.92 20.96
N ARG A 591 -19.61 28.03 20.96
CA ARG A 591 -20.99 28.29 21.39
C ARG A 591 -21.10 28.71 22.86
N ARG A 592 -20.14 28.33 23.70
CA ARG A 592 -20.04 28.71 25.12
C ARG A 592 -19.72 30.19 25.31
N VAL A 593 -19.18 30.87 24.28
CA VAL A 593 -18.94 32.32 24.30
C VAL A 593 -20.16 33.05 23.72
N GLY A 594 -20.96 33.62 24.62
CA GLY A 594 -22.14 34.40 24.27
C GLY A 594 -21.83 35.85 23.86
N LYS A 595 -22.83 36.50 23.23
CA LYS A 595 -22.71 37.89 22.71
C LYS A 595 -22.24 38.91 23.74
N ARG A 596 -22.70 38.81 25.00
CA ARG A 596 -22.28 39.71 26.09
C ARG A 596 -20.78 39.60 26.40
N THR A 597 -20.23 38.38 26.36
CA THR A 597 -18.80 38.14 26.58
C THR A 597 -17.97 38.71 25.43
N LEU A 598 -18.41 38.50 24.19
CA LEU A 598 -17.76 39.08 23.00
C LEU A 598 -17.70 40.62 23.12
N ILE A 599 -18.80 41.27 23.51
CA ILE A 599 -18.82 42.74 23.69
C ILE A 599 -17.81 43.21 24.75
N LYS A 600 -17.67 42.48 25.86
CA LYS A 600 -16.78 42.84 26.97
C LYS A 600 -15.30 42.74 26.60
N ILE A 601 -14.92 41.72 25.83
CA ILE A 601 -13.51 41.48 25.47
C ILE A 601 -13.04 42.32 24.27
N LYS A 602 -13.91 43.15 23.68
CA LYS A 602 -13.60 43.94 22.47
C LYS A 602 -12.28 44.71 22.59
N ASP A 603 -12.13 45.50 23.64
CA ASP A 603 -10.96 46.36 23.83
C ASP A 603 -9.67 45.57 24.09
N GLU A 604 -9.78 44.33 24.59
CA GLU A 604 -8.65 43.41 24.74
C GLU A 604 -8.28 42.77 23.40
N VAL A 605 -9.28 42.37 22.61
CA VAL A 605 -9.07 41.78 21.27
C VAL A 605 -8.40 42.79 20.33
N GLU A 606 -8.71 44.09 20.42
CA GLU A 606 -8.08 45.12 19.61
C GLU A 606 -6.55 45.20 19.79
N LYS A 607 -6.02 44.70 20.92
CA LYS A 607 -4.58 44.65 21.22
C LYS A 607 -3.87 43.41 20.65
N LEU A 608 -4.61 42.43 20.12
CA LEU A 608 -4.06 41.16 19.62
C LEU A 608 -3.57 41.26 18.17
N PRO A 609 -2.83 40.27 17.65
CA PRO A 609 -2.48 40.21 16.23
C PRO A 609 -3.72 40.19 15.33
N GLU A 610 -3.64 40.86 14.19
CA GLU A 610 -4.78 41.09 13.32
C GLU A 610 -5.39 39.78 12.75
N TRP A 611 -4.59 38.74 12.50
CA TRP A 611 -5.10 37.41 12.11
C TRP A 611 -5.99 36.77 13.18
N VAL A 612 -5.73 37.03 14.47
CA VAL A 612 -6.55 36.57 15.60
C VAL A 612 -7.86 37.37 15.66
N LYS A 613 -7.77 38.70 15.45
CA LYS A 613 -8.94 39.59 15.41
C LYS A 613 -9.93 39.20 14.32
N GLN A 614 -9.45 38.70 13.17
CA GLN A 614 -10.33 38.26 12.08
C GLN A 614 -11.33 37.20 12.52
N PHE A 615 -10.94 36.23 13.36
CA PHE A 615 -11.86 35.20 13.87
C PHE A 615 -12.92 35.79 14.81
N TYR A 616 -12.53 36.73 15.66
CA TYR A 616 -13.47 37.48 16.51
C TYR A 616 -14.45 38.33 15.67
N GLN A 617 -13.96 39.01 14.64
CA GLN A 617 -14.79 39.81 13.72
C GLN A 617 -15.76 38.92 12.93
N ILE A 618 -15.33 37.76 12.45
CA ILE A 618 -16.18 36.76 11.79
C ILE A 618 -17.31 36.33 12.73
N ARG A 619 -16.98 36.01 13.98
CA ARG A 619 -17.97 35.66 15.00
C ARG A 619 -18.95 36.82 15.25
N CYS A 620 -18.46 38.04 15.48
CA CYS A 620 -19.30 39.20 15.75
C CYS A 620 -20.23 39.51 14.56
N LYS A 621 -19.73 39.38 13.33
CA LYS A 621 -20.52 39.55 12.11
C LYS A 621 -21.57 38.45 11.96
N ALA A 622 -21.21 37.20 12.24
CA ALA A 622 -22.14 36.07 12.16
C ALA A 622 -23.27 36.16 13.21
N ASP A 623 -23.00 36.78 14.36
CA ASP A 623 -23.97 37.01 15.44
C ASP A 623 -24.65 38.38 15.40
N GLU A 624 -24.39 39.20 14.37
CA GLU A 624 -24.94 40.55 14.21
C GLU A 624 -24.70 41.45 15.44
N ILE A 625 -23.51 41.36 16.04
CA ILE A 625 -23.15 42.15 17.22
C ILE A 625 -22.83 43.58 16.79
N VAL A 626 -23.65 44.53 17.24
CA VAL A 626 -23.42 45.96 17.08
C VAL A 626 -22.72 46.50 18.32
N PHE A 627 -21.55 47.10 18.15
CA PHE A 627 -20.87 47.80 19.24
C PHE A 627 -21.45 49.21 19.37
N PRO A 628 -21.95 49.61 20.54
CA PRO A 628 -22.39 50.98 20.74
C PRO A 628 -21.21 51.93 20.47
N SER A 629 -21.42 52.92 19.59
CA SER A 629 -20.49 54.03 19.40
C SER A 629 -20.28 54.70 20.76
N LYS A 630 -19.02 55.00 21.10
CA LYS A 630 -18.66 55.70 22.34
C LYS A 630 -19.63 56.86 22.55
N ARG A 631 -20.38 56.85 23.66
CA ARG A 631 -21.05 58.05 24.16
C ARG A 631 -19.96 59.11 24.31
N ILE A 632 -20.08 60.17 23.51
CA ILE A 632 -19.48 61.46 23.85
C ILE A 632 -20.23 61.91 25.10
N THR A 633 -19.59 61.81 26.25
CA THR A 633 -19.99 62.58 27.43
C THR A 633 -19.37 63.97 27.28
N VAL A 634 -20.23 64.98 27.39
CA VAL A 634 -19.96 66.42 27.32
C VAL A 634 -18.78 66.83 28.19
#